data_AF-A0A518AZQ8-F1
#
_entry.id   AF-A0A518AZQ8-F1
#
_cell.length_a   1.000
_cell.length_b   1.000
_cell.length_c   1.000
_cell.angle_alpha   90.00
_cell.angle_beta   90.00
_cell.angle_gamma   90.00
#
_symmetry.space_group_name_H-M   'P 1'
#
loop_
_entity.id
_entity.type
_entity.pdbx_description
1 polymer ?
#
loop_
_entity_poly.entity_id
_entity_poly.type
_entity_poly.pdbx_seq_one_letter_code
_entity_poly.pdbx_strand_id
1 'polypeptide(L)'
;MMEELIRNVVADALRPGRFFVMPQLSVRVDHQPTLQLPWEVFRGHLLDQSQTRSTRLFEAWSVQLEPALMGESDPLLCVLIDWESKRLYVVRSILVHGHEAYEDDDRTIKTREVRKGQRELVGSLPLDESLDEAGFRRLLNVTLKRAVLGTSRLPITSIESPLPAFSLGKFAYLGEETPESDDALTGSEALLDWGLSVNLSTWERAKRLETLLRCTSVEGVSWLAVQFFDRTAAAGWRPDELPKVIRSLFNGVALSPMTGFSENLVALLCSWTRCDALGPAPVIELVGYLLRHLVRHLTAFNLEIFHHLGANYPDAPLLDSLLGAYVRLINAHPDEFADRAGDDESRQKLKRLRRRALRQAWYVRREYQGLPVPDEPSSPGENLRVLPQPWQRIPEEQFLYRDERSRELFVDVAAEELLSEFGWHLLRSSVRDLRDRVELRELGTGLFLDRPLGVFKRPAEIDRTVLLSYVTFSRTIAKERLDRLSEWGLIPMDRELEELKVMLEDSYFERGVSVADYPNESRPGVVCLEDASKAAPDVRFLKTTRSSLDDFLGQYDLSALDEVDHAIAERLRTDDHILLIRPPNASPDVALLRAYDREGNCLMEFGVARRADGEVALTEVAGIEYIEGGLVARCPHRTAEGASEATPEPVLAVNFV
;
A
#
# COMPACT_ATOMS: atom_id res chain seq x y z
N MET A 1 -30.17 0.58 26.41
CA MET A 1 -30.18 -0.34 25.24
C MET A 1 -29.01 -0.05 24.31
N MET A 2 -28.86 1.17 23.77
CA MET A 2 -27.73 1.49 22.87
C MET A 2 -26.34 1.33 23.51
N GLU A 3 -26.14 1.82 24.74
CA GLU A 3 -24.84 1.68 25.42
C GLU A 3 -24.46 0.21 25.66
N GLU A 4 -25.41 -0.62 26.09
CA GLU A 4 -25.21 -2.05 26.31
C GLU A 4 -24.93 -2.79 25.01
N LEU A 5 -25.64 -2.44 23.93
CA LEU A 5 -25.35 -2.94 22.58
C LEU A 5 -23.90 -2.63 22.18
N ILE A 6 -23.47 -1.38 22.32
CA ILE A 6 -22.10 -0.94 22.02
C ILE A 6 -21.08 -1.73 22.86
N ARG A 7 -21.31 -1.86 24.18
CA ARG A 7 -20.45 -2.65 25.07
C ARG A 7 -20.33 -4.10 24.62
N ASN A 8 -21.45 -4.72 24.23
CA ASN A 8 -21.48 -6.10 23.75
C ASN A 8 -20.73 -6.26 22.42
N VAL A 9 -20.89 -5.32 21.49
CA VAL A 9 -20.15 -5.30 20.22
C VAL A 9 -18.64 -5.17 20.47
N VAL A 10 -18.22 -4.27 21.36
CA VAL A 10 -16.79 -4.09 21.69
C VAL A 10 -16.21 -5.33 22.38
N ALA A 11 -16.92 -5.89 23.35
CA ALA A 11 -16.49 -7.10 24.05
C ALA A 11 -16.35 -8.29 23.09
N ASP A 12 -17.31 -8.48 22.19
CA ASP A 12 -17.23 -9.54 21.18
C ASP A 12 -16.15 -9.27 20.11
N ALA A 13 -15.93 -8.02 19.73
CA ALA A 13 -14.89 -7.66 18.76
C ALA A 13 -13.47 -7.84 19.33
N LEU A 14 -13.31 -7.81 20.66
CA LEU A 14 -12.04 -7.96 21.37
C LEU A 14 -11.90 -9.27 22.14
N ARG A 15 -12.84 -10.23 22.04
CA ARG A 15 -12.65 -11.55 22.67
C ARG A 15 -11.38 -12.23 22.14
N PRO A 16 -10.65 -13.04 22.94
CA PRO A 16 -9.36 -13.60 22.52
C PRO A 16 -9.42 -14.38 21.19
N GLY A 17 -10.50 -15.13 20.93
CA GLY A 17 -10.74 -15.82 19.66
C GLY A 17 -10.86 -14.94 18.42
N ARG A 18 -10.81 -13.60 18.55
CA ARG A 18 -10.69 -12.65 17.42
C ARG A 18 -9.24 -12.38 17.02
N PHE A 19 -8.28 -12.98 17.71
CA PHE A 19 -6.86 -12.77 17.51
C PHE A 19 -6.15 -14.06 17.13
N PHE A 20 -5.05 -13.90 16.41
CA PHE A 20 -4.01 -14.89 16.26
C PHE A 20 -2.80 -14.47 17.09
N VAL A 21 -2.17 -15.43 17.77
CA VAL A 21 -0.88 -15.25 18.42
C VAL A 21 0.04 -16.44 18.16
N MET A 22 1.34 -16.19 18.18
CA MET A 22 2.31 -17.29 18.16
C MET A 22 2.14 -18.21 19.39
N PRO A 23 2.46 -19.51 19.28
CA PRO A 23 2.21 -20.50 20.35
C PRO A 23 2.80 -20.16 21.73
N GLN A 24 3.82 -19.29 21.81
CA GLN A 24 4.46 -18.89 23.07
C GLN A 24 3.82 -17.64 23.70
N LEU A 25 2.74 -17.13 23.11
CA LEU A 25 2.05 -15.92 23.54
C LEU A 25 0.58 -16.25 23.81
N SER A 26 -0.03 -15.52 24.74
CA SER A 26 -1.48 -15.45 24.90
C SER A 26 -1.96 -14.02 24.78
N VAL A 27 -3.25 -13.85 24.50
CA VAL A 27 -3.93 -12.56 24.51
C VAL A 27 -4.76 -12.44 25.78
N ARG A 28 -4.54 -11.37 26.55
CA ARG A 28 -5.42 -10.98 27.65
C ARG A 28 -6.19 -9.73 27.28
N VAL A 29 -7.47 -9.69 27.60
CA VAL A 29 -8.34 -8.54 27.36
C VAL A 29 -8.92 -8.09 28.69
N ASP A 30 -8.57 -6.87 29.11
CA ASP A 30 -9.01 -6.30 30.37
C ASP A 30 -10.05 -5.21 30.11
N HIS A 31 -11.22 -5.32 30.76
CA HIS A 31 -12.25 -4.28 30.78
C HIS A 31 -12.11 -3.41 32.02
N GLN A 32 -12.05 -2.10 31.82
CA GLN A 32 -11.97 -1.09 32.87
C GLN A 32 -13.16 -0.13 32.70
N PRO A 33 -14.19 -0.22 33.58
CA PRO A 33 -15.37 0.63 33.50
C PRO A 33 -15.06 2.13 33.57
N THR A 34 -13.94 2.47 34.21
CA THR A 34 -13.50 3.85 34.44
C THR A 34 -11.98 3.92 34.33
N LEU A 35 -11.49 4.62 33.32
CA LEU A 35 -10.07 4.87 33.08
C LEU A 35 -9.87 6.37 32.78
N GLN A 36 -9.06 7.05 33.58
CA GLN A 36 -8.70 8.45 33.35
C GLN A 36 -7.34 8.53 32.68
N LEU A 37 -7.24 9.20 31.53
CA LEU A 37 -5.99 9.35 30.77
C LEU A 37 -5.71 10.83 30.46
N PRO A 38 -4.43 11.25 30.37
CA PRO A 38 -4.05 12.44 29.63
C PRO A 38 -4.53 12.31 28.18
N TRP A 39 -5.28 13.30 27.70
CA TRP A 39 -5.94 13.21 26.39
C TRP A 39 -6.11 14.57 25.73
N GLU A 40 -5.42 14.73 24.62
CA GLU A 40 -5.57 15.87 23.73
C GLU A 40 -5.25 15.41 22.30
N VAL A 41 -6.17 15.66 21.37
CA VAL A 41 -5.97 15.34 19.96
C VAL A 41 -5.67 16.64 19.22
N PHE A 42 -4.47 16.73 18.64
CA PHE A 42 -4.01 17.89 17.89
C PHE A 42 -3.68 17.47 16.46
N ARG A 43 -4.38 18.03 15.48
CA ARG A 43 -4.18 17.73 14.04
C ARG A 43 -4.20 16.24 13.71
N GLY A 44 -5.12 15.50 14.34
CA GLY A 44 -5.29 14.06 14.19
C GLY A 44 -4.30 13.20 15.00
N HIS A 45 -3.29 13.80 15.63
CA HIS A 45 -2.36 13.11 16.52
C HIS A 45 -2.85 13.14 17.96
N LEU A 46 -2.73 12.01 18.66
CA LEU A 46 -2.83 12.01 20.12
C LEU A 46 -1.52 12.58 20.68
N LEU A 47 -1.60 13.67 21.44
CA LEU A 47 -0.42 14.28 22.04
C LEU A 47 0.22 13.35 23.08
N ASP A 48 1.54 13.43 23.19
CA ASP A 48 2.28 12.75 24.24
C ASP A 48 1.79 13.22 25.61
N GLN A 49 1.71 12.32 26.58
CA GLN A 49 1.23 12.64 27.93
C GLN A 49 2.03 13.77 28.62
N SER A 50 3.29 13.98 28.25
CA SER A 50 4.11 15.09 28.76
C SER A 50 3.76 16.45 28.13
N GLN A 51 3.02 16.45 27.03
CA GLN A 51 2.67 17.65 26.26
C GLN A 51 1.24 18.14 26.53
N THR A 52 0.44 17.41 27.29
CA THR A 52 -0.91 17.82 27.66
C THR A 52 -1.15 17.71 29.16
N ARG A 53 -1.95 18.63 29.68
CA ARG A 53 -2.49 18.58 31.05
C ARG A 53 -3.97 18.22 31.07
N SER A 54 -4.59 18.15 29.89
CA SER A 54 -5.99 17.78 29.74
C SER A 54 -6.14 16.31 30.05
N THR A 55 -7.10 15.95 30.90
CA THR A 55 -7.43 14.56 31.18
C THR A 55 -8.85 14.26 30.75
N ARG A 56 -9.11 13.02 30.39
CA ARG A 56 -10.43 12.55 29.97
C ARG A 56 -10.75 11.19 30.58
N LEU A 57 -12.03 10.97 30.87
CA LEU A 57 -12.54 9.73 31.44
C LEU A 57 -13.07 8.85 30.32
N PHE A 58 -12.72 7.56 30.35
CA PHE A 58 -13.15 6.58 29.37
C PHE A 58 -13.65 5.31 30.08
N GLU A 59 -14.55 4.59 29.42
CA GLU A 59 -14.67 3.16 29.60
C GLU A 59 -13.74 2.47 28.60
N ALA A 60 -12.96 1.48 29.03
CA ALA A 60 -11.86 0.96 28.22
C ALA A 60 -11.82 -0.57 28.14
N TRP A 61 -11.46 -1.10 26.97
CA TRP A 61 -11.03 -2.48 26.78
C TRP A 61 -9.60 -2.46 26.26
N SER A 62 -8.73 -3.19 26.93
CA SER A 62 -7.29 -3.18 26.68
C SER A 62 -6.79 -4.58 26.33
N VAL A 63 -6.14 -4.71 25.18
CA VAL A 63 -5.55 -5.96 24.69
C VAL A 63 -4.06 -5.98 25.04
N GLN A 64 -3.63 -7.03 25.73
CA GLN A 64 -2.25 -7.27 26.13
C GLN A 64 -1.75 -8.61 25.59
N LEU A 65 -0.45 -8.69 25.34
CA LEU A 65 0.24 -9.94 25.04
C LEU A 65 0.97 -10.42 26.29
N GLU A 66 0.87 -11.72 26.57
CA GLU A 66 1.57 -12.35 27.67
C GLU A 66 2.50 -13.48 27.17
N PRO A 67 3.82 -13.42 27.47
CA PRO A 67 4.54 -12.28 28.05
C PRO A 67 4.58 -11.06 27.11
N ALA A 68 4.76 -9.87 27.68
CA ALA A 68 4.89 -8.63 26.92
C ALA A 68 6.13 -8.66 26.01
N LEU A 69 5.97 -8.31 24.73
CA LEU A 69 7.04 -8.42 23.72
C LEU A 69 8.23 -7.50 23.97
N MET A 70 8.01 -6.34 24.60
CA MET A 70 9.00 -5.29 24.82
C MET A 70 9.28 -5.03 26.31
N GLY A 71 8.77 -5.89 27.20
CA GLY A 71 8.83 -5.65 28.65
C GLY A 71 7.97 -4.46 29.13
N GLU A 72 7.11 -3.92 28.27
CA GLU A 72 6.23 -2.80 28.60
C GLU A 72 4.94 -3.25 29.28
N SER A 73 4.41 -2.38 30.13
CA SER A 73 3.11 -2.54 30.78
C SER A 73 1.94 -1.97 29.97
N ASP A 74 2.22 -1.18 28.93
CA ASP A 74 1.16 -0.55 28.14
C ASP A 74 0.43 -1.58 27.26
N PRO A 75 -0.90 -1.48 27.15
CA PRO A 75 -1.68 -2.36 26.28
C PRO A 75 -1.36 -2.11 24.81
N LEU A 76 -1.28 -3.19 24.04
CA LEU A 76 -0.96 -3.16 22.62
C LEU A 76 -2.04 -2.42 21.81
N LEU A 77 -3.31 -2.64 22.18
CA LEU A 77 -4.48 -2.06 21.55
C LEU A 77 -5.51 -1.69 22.63
N CYS A 78 -6.16 -0.55 22.48
CA CYS A 78 -7.24 -0.10 23.35
C CYS A 78 -8.44 0.36 22.53
N VAL A 79 -9.63 -0.01 22.99
CA VAL A 79 -10.88 0.65 22.61
C VAL A 79 -11.32 1.50 23.80
N LEU A 80 -11.44 2.81 23.57
CA LEU A 80 -11.80 3.80 24.58
C LEU A 80 -13.14 4.42 24.21
N ILE A 81 -14.14 4.28 25.07
CA ILE A 81 -15.44 4.91 24.91
C ILE A 81 -15.51 6.15 25.80
N ASP A 82 -15.73 7.29 25.16
CA ASP A 82 -16.13 8.53 25.83
C ASP A 82 -17.64 8.72 25.65
N TRP A 83 -18.38 8.32 26.69
CA TRP A 83 -19.84 8.47 26.73
C TRP A 83 -20.28 9.94 26.76
N GLU A 84 -19.46 10.86 27.28
CA GLU A 84 -19.79 12.28 27.34
C GLU A 84 -19.78 12.91 25.94
N SER A 85 -18.74 12.62 25.14
CA SER A 85 -18.70 13.08 23.74
C SER A 85 -19.40 12.18 22.74
N LYS A 86 -19.94 11.03 23.19
CA LYS A 86 -20.53 9.99 22.33
C LYS A 86 -19.57 9.56 21.21
N ARG A 87 -18.32 9.28 21.59
CA ARG A 87 -17.30 8.80 20.64
C ARG A 87 -16.57 7.60 21.20
N LEU A 88 -16.23 6.68 20.30
CA LEU A 88 -15.30 5.59 20.54
C LEU A 88 -13.99 5.89 19.81
N TYR A 89 -12.87 5.63 20.47
CA TYR A 89 -11.53 5.79 19.92
C TYR A 89 -10.82 4.43 19.93
N VAL A 90 -10.14 4.11 18.84
CA VAL A 90 -9.22 2.98 18.78
C VAL A 90 -7.80 3.53 18.83
N VAL A 91 -7.05 3.11 19.85
CA VAL A 91 -5.68 3.54 20.10
C VAL A 91 -4.79 2.32 20.12
N ARG A 92 -3.58 2.44 19.60
CA ARG A 92 -2.54 1.41 19.79
C ARG A 92 -1.34 2.00 20.50
N SER A 93 -0.59 1.17 21.21
CA SER A 93 0.65 1.58 21.86
C SER A 93 1.85 0.94 21.17
N ILE A 94 2.89 1.73 21.00
CA ILE A 94 4.17 1.30 20.45
C ILE A 94 5.31 1.87 21.29
N LEU A 95 6.43 1.17 21.32
CA LEU A 95 7.65 1.69 21.92
C LEU A 95 8.45 2.45 20.84
N VAL A 96 8.83 3.68 21.14
CA VAL A 96 9.56 4.55 20.19
C VAL A 96 10.85 5.09 20.79
N HIS A 97 11.78 5.41 19.90
CA HIS A 97 12.90 6.31 20.15
C HIS A 97 12.39 7.75 20.03
N GLY A 98 12.24 8.41 21.17
CA GLY A 98 11.77 9.78 21.25
C GLY A 98 12.76 10.68 21.97
N HIS A 99 12.39 11.94 22.10
CA HIS A 99 13.12 12.89 22.94
C HIS A 99 12.23 13.33 24.11
N GLU A 100 12.86 13.55 25.26
CA GLU A 100 12.24 14.22 26.39
C GLU A 100 13.03 15.46 26.77
N ALA A 101 12.31 16.50 27.17
CA ALA A 101 12.90 17.69 27.75
C ALA A 101 13.19 17.43 29.24
N TYR A 102 14.36 17.84 29.71
CA TYR A 102 14.73 17.84 31.12
C TYR A 102 15.39 19.17 31.48
N GLU A 103 15.23 19.59 32.73
CA GLU A 103 15.91 20.75 33.29
C GLU A 103 17.21 20.27 33.94
N ASP A 104 18.35 20.87 33.57
CA ASP A 104 19.62 20.58 34.21
C ASP A 104 19.85 21.44 35.47
N ASP A 105 20.99 21.25 36.14
CA ASP A 105 21.33 21.96 37.38
C ASP A 105 21.37 23.49 37.21
N ASP A 106 21.61 23.97 35.97
CA ASP A 106 21.66 25.40 35.61
C ASP A 106 20.29 25.96 35.19
N ARG A 107 19.21 25.19 35.37
CA ARG A 107 17.83 25.53 34.93
C ARG A 107 17.68 25.69 33.42
N THR A 108 18.56 25.05 32.65
CA THR A 108 18.48 25.04 31.19
C THR A 108 17.66 23.83 30.75
N ILE A 109 16.66 24.08 29.90
CA ILE A 109 15.90 22.99 29.27
C ILE A 109 16.77 22.36 28.18
N LYS A 110 17.15 21.11 28.39
CA LYS A 110 17.88 20.27 27.44
C LYS A 110 16.98 19.14 26.96
N THR A 111 17.31 18.54 25.82
CA THR A 111 16.67 17.32 25.34
C THR A 111 17.62 16.14 25.43
N ARG A 112 17.07 14.95 25.69
CA ARG A 112 17.81 13.69 25.57
C ARG A 112 16.96 12.64 24.88
N GLU A 113 17.61 11.72 24.18
CA GLU A 113 16.94 10.56 23.60
C GLU A 113 16.49 9.61 24.72
N VAL A 114 15.27 9.11 24.60
CA VAL A 114 14.69 8.10 25.50
C VAL A 114 13.89 7.06 24.72
N ARG A 115 13.78 5.88 25.31
CA ARG A 115 12.76 4.90 24.92
C ARG A 115 11.50 5.19 25.72
N LYS A 116 10.39 5.43 25.03
CA LYS A 116 9.11 5.67 25.68
C LYS A 116 7.96 5.04 24.92
N GLY A 117 6.93 4.62 25.65
CA GLY A 117 5.66 4.22 25.07
C GLY A 117 4.97 5.43 24.44
N GLN A 118 4.48 5.27 23.22
CA GLN A 118 3.68 6.26 22.50
C GLN A 118 2.34 5.64 22.14
N ARG A 119 1.27 6.36 22.48
CA ARG A 119 -0.10 6.01 22.06
C ARG A 119 -0.43 6.73 20.76
N GLU A 120 -0.91 5.98 19.79
CA GLU A 120 -1.34 6.49 18.49
C GLU A 120 -2.85 6.33 18.37
N LEU A 121 -3.56 7.44 18.15
CA LEU A 121 -4.98 7.40 17.78
C LEU A 121 -5.10 6.87 16.35
N VAL A 122 -5.68 5.69 16.17
CA VAL A 122 -5.81 5.05 14.85
C VAL A 122 -7.06 5.53 14.12
N GLY A 123 -8.16 5.68 14.85
CA GLY A 123 -9.44 6.12 14.29
C GLY A 123 -10.48 6.32 15.38
N SER A 124 -11.59 6.95 15.00
CA SER A 124 -12.71 7.18 15.90
C SER A 124 -14.05 6.88 15.22
N LEU A 125 -15.06 6.60 16.05
CA LEU A 125 -16.40 6.25 15.63
C LEU A 125 -17.41 7.10 16.41
N PRO A 126 -18.42 7.69 15.75
CA PRO A 126 -19.55 8.29 16.46
C PRO A 126 -20.38 7.19 17.13
N LEU A 127 -20.94 7.49 18.30
CA LEU A 127 -21.87 6.64 19.06
C LEU A 127 -23.31 7.17 18.99
N ASP A 128 -23.70 7.69 17.83
CA ASP A 128 -25.06 8.16 17.59
C ASP A 128 -25.96 7.07 17.00
N GLU A 129 -27.26 7.35 16.94
CA GLU A 129 -28.29 6.39 16.54
C GLU A 129 -28.34 6.13 15.02
N SER A 130 -27.47 6.76 14.22
CA SER A 130 -27.46 6.59 12.77
C SER A 130 -26.88 5.26 12.31
N LEU A 131 -26.06 4.62 13.15
CA LEU A 131 -25.45 3.33 12.87
C LEU A 131 -26.23 2.21 13.55
N ASP A 132 -26.64 1.21 12.76
CA ASP A 132 -27.15 -0.05 13.31
C ASP A 132 -26.00 -0.91 13.88
N GLU A 133 -26.34 -2.01 14.57
CA GLU A 133 -25.34 -2.89 15.18
C GLU A 133 -24.31 -3.39 14.15
N ALA A 134 -24.78 -3.79 12.96
CA ALA A 134 -23.93 -4.34 11.92
C ALA A 134 -22.98 -3.29 11.33
N GLY A 135 -23.46 -2.07 11.10
CA GLY A 135 -22.67 -0.91 10.68
C GLY A 135 -21.59 -0.55 11.69
N PHE A 136 -21.97 -0.42 12.96
CA PHE A 136 -21.02 -0.11 14.03
C PHE A 136 -19.96 -1.21 14.17
N ARG A 137 -20.37 -2.48 14.16
CA ARG A 137 -19.47 -3.64 14.24
C ARG A 137 -18.49 -3.68 13.05
N ARG A 138 -18.97 -3.46 11.83
CA ARG A 138 -18.12 -3.39 10.62
C ARG A 138 -17.06 -2.30 10.75
N LEU A 139 -17.46 -1.08 11.13
CA LEU A 139 -16.54 0.05 11.29
C LEU A 139 -15.51 -0.18 12.42
N LEU A 140 -15.94 -0.75 13.55
CA LEU A 140 -15.03 -1.15 14.63
C LEU A 140 -14.00 -2.17 14.15
N ASN A 141 -14.44 -3.23 13.46
CA ASN A 141 -13.54 -4.24 12.89
C ASN A 141 -12.53 -3.64 11.92
N VAL A 142 -12.95 -2.75 11.01
CA VAL A 142 -12.05 -2.05 10.08
C VAL A 142 -11.01 -1.23 10.84
N THR A 143 -11.42 -0.52 11.88
CA THR A 143 -10.52 0.32 12.69
C THR A 143 -9.51 -0.53 13.47
N LEU A 144 -9.94 -1.63 14.06
CA LEU A 144 -9.07 -2.58 14.77
C LEU A 144 -8.08 -3.24 13.81
N LYS A 145 -8.53 -3.65 12.61
CA LYS A 145 -7.63 -4.17 11.56
C LYS A 145 -6.55 -3.15 11.20
N ARG A 146 -6.91 -1.89 10.99
CA ARG A 146 -5.94 -0.80 10.70
C ARG A 146 -4.97 -0.56 11.84
N ALA A 147 -5.43 -0.67 13.08
CA ALA A 147 -4.57 -0.52 14.24
C ALA A 147 -3.45 -1.55 14.24
N VAL A 148 -3.74 -2.78 13.79
CA VAL A 148 -2.77 -3.88 13.71
C VAL A 148 -1.95 -3.85 12.41
N LEU A 149 -2.60 -3.67 11.27
CA LEU A 149 -2.01 -3.81 9.94
C LEU A 149 -1.33 -2.53 9.43
N GLY A 150 -1.57 -1.38 10.08
CA GLY A 150 -1.20 -0.07 9.55
C GLY A 150 -2.23 0.44 8.54
N THR A 151 -2.03 1.67 8.09
CA THR A 151 -2.94 2.36 7.15
C THR A 151 -2.37 2.53 5.74
N SER A 152 -1.11 2.16 5.51
CA SER A 152 -0.47 2.31 4.20
C SER A 152 0.56 1.20 3.93
N ARG A 153 0.73 0.86 2.64
CA ARG A 153 1.85 0.03 2.16
C ARG A 153 3.19 0.78 2.20
N LEU A 154 3.15 2.12 2.19
CA LEU A 154 4.31 3.00 2.31
C LEU A 154 4.25 3.65 3.70
N PRO A 155 4.87 3.03 4.71
CA PRO A 155 4.83 3.55 6.06
C PRO A 155 5.77 4.74 6.24
N ILE A 156 5.39 5.92 5.72
CA ILE A 156 6.18 7.14 5.90
C ILE A 156 6.11 7.57 7.37
N THR A 157 4.92 7.46 7.95
CA THR A 157 4.67 7.73 9.37
C THR A 157 4.54 6.43 10.16
N SER A 158 4.65 6.54 11.49
CA SER A 158 4.47 5.38 12.35
C SER A 158 3.03 4.84 12.29
N ILE A 159 1.99 5.69 12.29
CA ILE A 159 0.59 5.23 12.18
C ILE A 159 0.31 4.40 10.91
N GLU A 160 1.03 4.73 9.83
CA GLU A 160 0.93 4.03 8.56
C GLU A 160 1.56 2.63 8.59
N SER A 161 2.58 2.41 9.43
CA SER A 161 3.22 1.09 9.53
C SER A 161 2.42 0.12 10.42
N PRO A 162 2.46 -1.20 10.12
CA PRO A 162 1.83 -2.22 10.96
C PRO A 162 2.40 -2.24 12.38
N LEU A 163 1.69 -2.80 13.35
CA LEU A 163 2.28 -3.04 14.68
C LEU A 163 3.53 -3.91 14.58
N PRO A 164 4.61 -3.65 15.36
CA PRO A 164 5.78 -4.53 15.41
C PRO A 164 5.42 -6.00 15.66
N ALA A 165 4.46 -6.26 16.55
CA ALA A 165 3.97 -7.60 16.83
C ALA A 165 3.38 -8.30 15.60
N PHE A 166 2.70 -7.55 14.72
CA PHE A 166 2.18 -8.07 13.46
C PHE A 166 3.28 -8.28 12.43
N SER A 167 4.14 -7.28 12.21
CA SER A 167 5.24 -7.39 11.24
C SER A 167 6.12 -8.60 11.51
N LEU A 168 6.39 -8.88 12.79
CA LEU A 168 7.17 -10.03 13.27
C LEU A 168 6.39 -11.36 13.31
N GLY A 169 5.15 -11.40 12.81
CA GLY A 169 4.33 -12.61 12.76
C GLY A 169 3.85 -13.12 14.11
N LYS A 170 3.91 -12.29 15.16
CA LYS A 170 3.61 -12.68 16.55
C LYS A 170 2.14 -12.49 16.94
N PHE A 171 1.44 -11.60 16.24
CA PHE A 171 0.08 -11.19 16.57
C PHE A 171 -0.69 -10.77 15.32
N ALA A 172 -1.96 -11.11 15.21
CA ALA A 172 -2.84 -10.54 14.20
C ALA A 172 -4.29 -10.41 14.70
N TYR A 173 -5.03 -9.46 14.14
CA TYR A 173 -6.47 -9.35 14.34
C TYR A 173 -7.23 -9.99 13.17
N LEU A 174 -8.17 -10.88 13.48
CA LEU A 174 -8.80 -11.78 12.52
C LEU A 174 -10.21 -11.34 12.09
N GLY A 175 -10.88 -10.52 12.90
CA GLY A 175 -12.20 -9.97 12.62
C GLY A 175 -13.38 -10.93 12.89
N GLU A 176 -14.50 -10.72 12.18
CA GLU A 176 -15.80 -11.33 12.50
C GLU A 176 -15.93 -12.82 12.20
N GLU A 177 -15.22 -13.37 11.23
CA GLU A 177 -15.50 -14.74 10.81
C GLU A 177 -14.91 -15.82 11.74
N THR A 178 -14.40 -15.52 12.94
CA THR A 178 -13.59 -16.48 13.75
C THR A 178 -14.37 -17.65 14.34
N PRO A 179 -13.71 -18.78 14.65
CA PRO A 179 -14.37 -19.85 15.40
C PRO A 179 -14.95 -19.29 16.69
N GLU A 180 -16.06 -19.87 17.16
CA GLU A 180 -16.56 -19.64 18.51
C GLU A 180 -15.61 -20.32 19.51
N SER A 181 -14.44 -19.71 19.70
CA SER A 181 -13.46 -20.08 20.71
C SER A 181 -13.25 -18.91 21.65
N ASP A 182 -13.19 -19.23 22.94
CA ASP A 182 -12.83 -18.26 23.97
C ASP A 182 -11.32 -17.96 23.98
N ASP A 183 -10.51 -18.79 23.31
CA ASP A 183 -9.05 -18.67 23.23
C ASP A 183 -8.59 -18.10 21.88
N ALA A 184 -7.45 -17.40 21.91
CA ALA A 184 -6.82 -16.91 20.70
C ALA A 184 -6.33 -18.07 19.81
N LEU A 185 -6.40 -17.85 18.49
CA LEU A 185 -5.92 -18.83 17.52
C LEU A 185 -4.39 -18.93 17.60
N THR A 186 -3.86 -20.15 17.68
CA THR A 186 -2.42 -20.39 17.76
C THR A 186 -1.94 -21.37 16.69
N GLY A 187 -0.75 -21.08 16.15
CA GLY A 187 -0.09 -21.92 15.16
C GLY A 187 -0.59 -21.74 13.72
N SER A 188 0.30 -21.97 12.75
CA SER A 188 0.01 -21.80 11.33
C SER A 188 -1.08 -22.75 10.82
N GLU A 189 -1.22 -23.94 11.43
CA GLU A 189 -2.23 -24.91 11.03
C GLU A 189 -3.65 -24.41 11.29
N ALA A 190 -3.92 -23.96 12.52
CA ALA A 190 -5.22 -23.43 12.88
C ALA A 190 -5.56 -22.16 12.07
N LEU A 191 -4.55 -21.32 11.82
CA LEU A 191 -4.69 -20.17 10.94
C LEU A 191 -4.96 -20.57 9.48
N LEU A 192 -4.45 -21.70 9.00
CA LEU A 192 -4.71 -22.17 7.65
C LEU A 192 -6.11 -22.79 7.51
N ASP A 193 -6.55 -23.57 8.50
CA ASP A 193 -7.90 -24.17 8.52
C ASP A 193 -9.00 -23.12 8.47
N TRP A 194 -8.80 -22.03 9.21
CA TRP A 194 -9.82 -21.03 9.37
C TRP A 194 -9.58 -19.79 8.49
N GLY A 195 -8.32 -19.52 8.17
CA GLY A 195 -7.90 -18.26 7.57
C GLY A 195 -8.26 -18.11 6.10
N LEU A 196 -8.78 -19.15 5.44
CA LEU A 196 -9.00 -19.16 4.00
C LEU A 196 -10.43 -19.56 3.62
N SER A 197 -11.40 -19.28 4.50
CA SER A 197 -12.83 -19.38 4.18
C SER A 197 -13.18 -18.65 2.86
N VAL A 198 -14.10 -19.23 2.08
CA VAL A 198 -14.59 -18.61 0.83
C VAL A 198 -15.50 -17.40 1.07
N ASN A 199 -16.01 -17.21 2.28
CA ASN A 199 -16.87 -16.05 2.58
C ASN A 199 -16.07 -14.75 2.74
N LEU A 200 -14.76 -14.86 2.93
CA LEU A 200 -13.85 -13.74 3.04
C LEU A 200 -13.68 -13.00 1.72
N SER A 201 -13.59 -11.67 1.82
CA SER A 201 -13.14 -10.84 0.71
C SER A 201 -11.71 -11.21 0.27
N THR A 202 -11.36 -10.89 -0.98
CA THR A 202 -9.99 -11.12 -1.50
C THR A 202 -8.93 -10.43 -0.65
N TRP A 203 -9.23 -9.24 -0.12
CA TRP A 203 -8.32 -8.50 0.76
C TRP A 203 -8.15 -9.18 2.12
N GLU A 204 -9.21 -9.69 2.73
CA GLU A 204 -9.09 -10.43 4.01
C GLU A 204 -8.30 -11.72 3.85
N ARG A 205 -8.55 -12.47 2.77
CA ARG A 205 -7.76 -13.67 2.41
C ARG A 205 -6.28 -13.30 2.25
N ALA A 206 -5.99 -12.18 1.58
CA ALA A 206 -4.64 -11.67 1.41
C ALA A 206 -3.98 -11.34 2.75
N LYS A 207 -4.68 -10.67 3.67
CA LYS A 207 -4.14 -10.34 4.99
C LYS A 207 -3.92 -11.55 5.89
N ARG A 208 -4.75 -12.58 5.77
CA ARG A 208 -4.53 -13.85 6.49
C ARG A 208 -3.36 -14.65 5.92
N LEU A 209 -3.20 -14.65 4.59
CA LEU A 209 -2.00 -15.19 3.96
C LEU A 209 -0.74 -14.39 4.36
N GLU A 210 -0.84 -13.07 4.51
CA GLU A 210 0.25 -12.25 5.03
C GLU A 210 0.65 -12.69 6.44
N THR A 211 -0.31 -12.85 7.35
CA THR A 211 -0.08 -13.38 8.70
C THR A 211 0.60 -14.75 8.66
N LEU A 212 0.10 -15.68 7.83
CA LEU A 212 0.69 -17.01 7.65
C LEU A 212 2.14 -16.94 7.21
N LEU A 213 2.45 -16.10 6.22
CA LEU A 213 3.81 -15.91 5.72
C LEU A 213 4.73 -15.27 6.76
N ARG A 214 4.22 -14.37 7.61
CA ARG A 214 5.01 -13.74 8.69
C ARG A 214 5.29 -14.68 9.85
N CYS A 215 4.34 -15.57 10.20
CA CYS A 215 4.49 -16.48 11.35
C CYS A 215 5.14 -17.83 11.00
N THR A 216 5.32 -18.13 9.72
CA THR A 216 5.92 -19.40 9.27
C THR A 216 7.43 -19.26 9.16
N SER A 217 8.19 -20.22 9.70
CA SER A 217 9.64 -20.26 9.47
C SER A 217 9.93 -20.64 8.01
N VAL A 218 11.11 -20.29 7.51
CA VAL A 218 11.52 -20.58 6.12
C VAL A 218 11.41 -22.08 5.80
N GLU A 219 11.75 -22.95 6.75
CA GLU A 219 11.65 -24.40 6.61
C GLU A 219 10.20 -24.88 6.53
N GLY A 220 9.28 -24.19 7.20
CA GLY A 220 7.85 -24.50 7.22
C GLY A 220 7.09 -24.12 5.95
N VAL A 221 7.67 -23.27 5.07
CA VAL A 221 6.98 -22.77 3.88
C VAL A 221 6.66 -23.88 2.88
N SER A 222 7.52 -24.90 2.76
CA SER A 222 7.25 -26.03 1.85
C SER A 222 6.02 -26.83 2.30
N TRP A 223 5.86 -27.04 3.61
CA TRP A 223 4.67 -27.66 4.18
C TRP A 223 3.44 -26.78 3.96
N LEU A 224 3.56 -25.46 4.24
CA LEU A 224 2.49 -24.50 4.03
C LEU A 224 2.00 -24.51 2.57
N ALA A 225 2.91 -24.55 1.60
CA ALA A 225 2.58 -24.56 0.19
C ALA A 225 1.71 -25.75 -0.23
N VAL A 226 2.01 -26.94 0.30
CA VAL A 226 1.23 -28.16 0.04
C VAL A 226 -0.14 -28.06 0.71
N GLN A 227 -0.17 -27.76 2.01
CA GLN A 227 -1.41 -27.70 2.77
C GLN A 227 -2.35 -26.60 2.28
N PHE A 228 -1.81 -25.48 1.81
CA PHE A 228 -2.59 -24.36 1.31
C PHE A 228 -3.51 -24.80 0.17
N PHE A 229 -3.03 -25.57 -0.80
CA PHE A 229 -3.86 -26.03 -1.91
C PHE A 229 -4.92 -27.02 -1.48
N ASP A 230 -4.55 -28.02 -0.68
CA ASP A 230 -5.49 -29.03 -0.22
C ASP A 230 -6.65 -28.39 0.55
N ARG A 231 -6.35 -27.42 1.43
CA ARG A 231 -7.35 -26.75 2.26
C ARG A 231 -8.16 -25.71 1.49
N THR A 232 -7.54 -24.94 0.60
CA THR A 232 -8.29 -23.97 -0.23
C THR A 232 -9.20 -24.67 -1.22
N ALA A 233 -8.75 -25.77 -1.84
CA ALA A 233 -9.58 -26.60 -2.70
C ALA A 233 -10.76 -27.20 -1.91
N ALA A 234 -10.52 -27.73 -0.71
CA ALA A 234 -11.57 -28.23 0.17
C ALA A 234 -12.56 -27.13 0.60
N ALA A 235 -12.09 -25.89 0.77
CA ALA A 235 -12.93 -24.72 1.03
C ALA A 235 -13.71 -24.24 -0.20
N GLY A 236 -13.44 -24.77 -1.40
CA GLY A 236 -14.13 -24.41 -2.64
C GLY A 236 -13.47 -23.30 -3.46
N TRP A 237 -12.19 -23.00 -3.20
CA TRP A 237 -11.45 -22.03 -4.00
C TRP A 237 -11.24 -22.53 -5.42
N ARG A 238 -11.33 -21.60 -6.36
CA ARG A 238 -10.91 -21.83 -7.74
C ARG A 238 -9.43 -21.47 -7.90
N PRO A 239 -8.65 -22.23 -8.70
CA PRO A 239 -7.25 -21.92 -8.94
C PRO A 239 -7.00 -20.49 -9.47
N ASP A 240 -7.95 -19.88 -10.20
CA ASP A 240 -7.85 -18.52 -10.72
C ASP A 240 -8.03 -17.41 -9.66
N GLU A 241 -8.49 -17.75 -8.46
CA GLU A 241 -8.57 -16.81 -7.33
C GLU A 241 -7.20 -16.55 -6.71
N LEU A 242 -6.28 -17.51 -6.78
CA LEU A 242 -4.98 -17.42 -6.14
C LEU A 242 -4.14 -16.23 -6.63
N PRO A 243 -4.01 -15.98 -7.95
CA PRO A 243 -3.35 -14.77 -8.43
C PRO A 243 -4.01 -13.49 -7.92
N LYS A 244 -5.33 -13.45 -7.72
CA LYS A 244 -6.04 -12.26 -7.21
C LYS A 244 -5.65 -11.99 -5.75
N VAL A 245 -5.61 -13.05 -4.93
CA VAL A 245 -5.20 -12.96 -3.51
C VAL A 245 -3.74 -12.54 -3.39
N ILE A 246 -2.81 -13.11 -4.17
CA ILE A 246 -1.40 -12.71 -4.10
C ILE A 246 -1.20 -11.27 -4.59
N ARG A 247 -1.91 -10.83 -5.63
CA ARG A 247 -1.86 -9.43 -6.08
C ARG A 247 -2.38 -8.48 -5.00
N SER A 248 -3.47 -8.84 -4.34
CA SER A 248 -4.02 -8.07 -3.22
C SER A 248 -3.02 -8.01 -2.03
N LEU A 249 -2.39 -9.14 -1.69
CA LEU A 249 -1.33 -9.21 -0.68
C LEU A 249 -0.16 -8.30 -1.05
N PHE A 250 0.36 -8.42 -2.26
CA PHE A 250 1.47 -7.59 -2.74
C PHE A 250 1.13 -6.08 -2.76
N ASN A 251 -0.09 -5.73 -3.15
CA ASN A 251 -0.52 -4.34 -3.19
C ASN A 251 -0.74 -3.73 -1.81
N GLY A 252 -1.04 -4.57 -0.80
CA GLY A 252 -1.37 -4.11 0.55
C GLY A 252 -0.29 -4.35 1.60
N VAL A 253 0.77 -5.10 1.29
CA VAL A 253 1.81 -5.44 2.28
C VAL A 253 2.73 -4.25 2.54
N ALA A 254 2.94 -3.92 3.81
CA ALA A 254 4.05 -3.08 4.24
C ALA A 254 5.28 -3.97 4.44
N LEU A 255 6.25 -3.84 3.54
CA LEU A 255 7.48 -4.60 3.61
C LEU A 255 8.40 -4.05 4.70
N SER A 256 9.11 -4.95 5.36
CA SER A 256 10.11 -4.64 6.36
C SER A 256 11.32 -5.54 6.12
N PRO A 257 12.55 -5.00 6.07
CA PRO A 257 13.76 -5.82 5.87
C PRO A 257 14.03 -6.73 7.08
N MET A 258 13.32 -6.48 8.18
CA MET A 258 13.51 -7.07 9.49
C MET A 258 12.75 -8.41 9.63
N THR A 259 12.05 -8.83 8.57
CA THR A 259 11.14 -9.98 8.57
C THR A 259 11.45 -10.90 7.40
N GLY A 260 11.31 -12.21 7.59
CA GLY A 260 11.50 -13.22 6.52
C GLY A 260 10.35 -13.30 5.50
N PHE A 261 9.51 -12.26 5.41
CA PHE A 261 8.30 -12.29 4.60
C PHE A 261 8.60 -12.47 3.11
N SER A 262 9.60 -11.75 2.59
CA SER A 262 9.97 -11.77 1.17
C SER A 262 10.48 -13.16 0.77
N GLU A 263 11.35 -13.75 1.59
CA GLU A 263 11.90 -15.08 1.42
C GLU A 263 10.79 -16.13 1.46
N ASN A 264 9.87 -16.01 2.42
CA ASN A 264 8.74 -16.91 2.58
C ASN A 264 7.77 -16.82 1.40
N LEU A 265 7.48 -15.61 0.91
CA LEU A 265 6.64 -15.42 -0.29
C LEU A 265 7.29 -16.06 -1.52
N VAL A 266 8.59 -15.84 -1.73
CA VAL A 266 9.33 -16.42 -2.86
C VAL A 266 9.36 -17.95 -2.76
N ALA A 267 9.63 -18.50 -1.58
CA ALA A 267 9.63 -19.94 -1.34
C ALA A 267 8.26 -20.58 -1.56
N LEU A 268 7.18 -19.90 -1.14
CA LEU A 268 5.80 -20.33 -1.39
C LEU A 268 5.51 -20.40 -2.90
N LEU A 269 5.79 -19.32 -3.63
CA LEU A 269 5.58 -19.26 -5.08
C LEU A 269 6.41 -20.33 -5.81
N CYS A 270 7.68 -20.51 -5.44
CA CYS A 270 8.52 -21.56 -6.02
C CYS A 270 7.94 -22.95 -5.76
N SER A 271 7.39 -23.21 -4.57
CA SER A 271 6.79 -24.50 -4.22
C SER A 271 5.54 -24.79 -5.05
N TRP A 272 4.71 -23.77 -5.31
CA TRP A 272 3.51 -23.90 -6.15
C TRP A 272 3.78 -24.22 -7.61
N THR A 273 4.98 -23.93 -8.14
CA THR A 273 5.33 -24.32 -9.52
C THR A 273 5.42 -25.82 -9.72
N ARG A 274 5.63 -26.57 -8.62
CA ARG A 274 5.71 -28.03 -8.60
C ARG A 274 4.37 -28.68 -8.25
N CYS A 275 3.32 -27.88 -8.00
CA CYS A 275 1.99 -28.37 -7.70
C CYS A 275 1.23 -28.63 -9.00
N ASP A 276 0.75 -29.87 -9.18
CA ASP A 276 0.02 -30.30 -10.38
C ASP A 276 -1.28 -29.50 -10.61
N ALA A 277 -1.90 -28.98 -9.53
CA ALA A 277 -3.17 -28.25 -9.62
C ALA A 277 -3.05 -26.87 -10.29
N LEU A 278 -1.90 -26.20 -10.14
CA LEU A 278 -1.66 -24.87 -10.69
C LEU A 278 -0.75 -24.89 -11.92
N GLY A 279 0.27 -25.74 -11.89
CA GLY A 279 1.33 -25.76 -12.89
C GLY A 279 2.21 -24.49 -12.88
N PRO A 280 3.22 -24.43 -13.76
CA PRO A 280 4.22 -23.37 -13.75
C PRO A 280 3.73 -22.05 -14.36
N ALA A 281 2.86 -22.09 -15.39
CA ALA A 281 2.49 -20.91 -16.15
C ALA A 281 1.80 -19.81 -15.31
N PRO A 282 0.79 -20.10 -14.45
CA PRO A 282 0.18 -19.07 -13.60
C PRO A 282 1.17 -18.47 -12.60
N VAL A 283 2.10 -19.27 -12.06
CA VAL A 283 3.14 -18.74 -11.16
C VAL A 283 4.13 -17.85 -11.88
N ILE A 284 4.57 -18.23 -13.09
CA ILE A 284 5.43 -17.39 -13.94
C ILE A 284 4.73 -16.05 -14.23
N GLU A 285 3.44 -16.06 -14.51
CA GLU A 285 2.67 -14.83 -14.75
C GLU A 285 2.54 -13.97 -13.50
N LEU A 286 2.35 -14.60 -12.35
CA LEU A 286 2.27 -13.93 -11.05
C LEU A 286 3.61 -13.31 -10.65
N VAL A 287 4.71 -14.06 -10.64
CA VAL A 287 6.05 -13.53 -10.35
C VAL A 287 6.41 -12.41 -11.34
N GLY A 288 6.12 -12.60 -12.63
CA GLY A 288 6.32 -11.57 -13.64
C GLY A 288 5.48 -10.32 -13.39
N TYR A 289 4.24 -10.46 -12.90
CA TYR A 289 3.41 -9.33 -12.49
C TYR A 289 4.04 -8.55 -11.34
N LEU A 290 4.50 -9.24 -10.28
CA LEU A 290 5.13 -8.63 -9.11
C LEU A 290 6.37 -7.84 -9.51
N LEU A 291 7.25 -8.46 -10.30
CA LEU A 291 8.46 -7.83 -10.83
C LEU A 291 8.18 -6.55 -11.61
N ARG A 292 7.20 -6.58 -12.54
CA ARG A 292 6.84 -5.38 -13.30
C ARG A 292 6.29 -4.26 -12.41
N HIS A 293 5.52 -4.60 -11.37
CA HIS A 293 4.98 -3.58 -10.45
C HIS A 293 6.06 -3.01 -9.53
N LEU A 294 6.99 -3.83 -9.04
CA LEU A 294 8.17 -3.34 -8.31
C LEU A 294 9.01 -2.42 -9.17
N VAL A 295 9.29 -2.79 -10.41
CA VAL A 295 10.04 -1.93 -11.33
C VAL A 295 9.32 -0.60 -11.54
N ARG A 296 8.00 -0.61 -11.80
CA ARG A 296 7.24 0.64 -11.95
C ARG A 296 7.28 1.50 -10.69
N HIS A 297 7.20 0.90 -9.51
CA HIS A 297 7.30 1.64 -8.26
C HIS A 297 8.71 2.23 -8.07
N LEU A 298 9.77 1.46 -8.34
CA LEU A 298 11.16 1.93 -8.29
C LEU A 298 11.52 2.92 -9.42
N THR A 299 10.79 2.92 -10.54
CA THR A 299 10.87 3.99 -11.55
C THR A 299 10.28 5.29 -11.01
N ALA A 300 9.15 5.22 -10.29
CA ALA A 300 8.49 6.40 -9.74
C ALA A 300 9.22 6.96 -8.52
N PHE A 301 9.64 6.07 -7.62
CA PHE A 301 10.33 6.38 -6.36
C PHE A 301 11.74 5.81 -6.39
N ASN A 302 12.57 6.34 -7.30
CA ASN A 302 13.98 5.96 -7.43
C ASN A 302 14.69 6.13 -6.07
N LEU A 303 15.40 5.09 -5.62
CA LEU A 303 16.08 5.06 -4.32
C LEU A 303 17.19 6.12 -4.19
N GLU A 304 17.74 6.64 -5.29
CA GLU A 304 18.70 7.74 -5.26
C GLU A 304 18.01 9.08 -4.96
N ILE A 305 16.88 9.34 -5.61
CA ILE A 305 16.18 10.64 -5.56
C ILE A 305 15.27 10.74 -4.34
N PHE A 306 14.54 9.66 -4.00
CA PHE A 306 13.48 9.66 -3.00
C PHE A 306 13.89 9.06 -1.64
N HIS A 307 15.20 8.94 -1.39
CA HIS A 307 15.81 8.20 -0.28
C HIS A 307 15.29 8.50 1.15
N HIS A 308 14.63 9.64 1.38
CA HIS A 308 13.98 10.01 2.64
C HIS A 308 12.48 10.43 2.50
N LEU A 309 11.94 10.45 1.27
CA LEU A 309 10.60 10.94 0.94
C LEU A 309 9.73 9.86 0.27
N GLY A 310 9.64 8.69 0.90
CA GLY A 310 8.74 7.63 0.45
C GLY A 310 9.36 6.54 -0.42
N ALA A 311 10.68 6.55 -0.65
CA ALA A 311 11.38 5.37 -1.17
C ALA A 311 11.21 4.18 -0.20
N ASN A 312 10.56 3.12 -0.68
CA ASN A 312 10.44 1.87 0.06
C ASN A 312 11.67 1.00 -0.26
N TYR A 313 12.78 1.21 0.45
CA TYR A 313 13.97 0.40 0.21
C TYR A 313 13.73 -1.12 0.19
N PRO A 314 12.81 -1.71 0.99
CA PRO A 314 12.49 -3.14 0.92
C PRO A 314 12.00 -3.64 -0.45
N ASP A 315 11.55 -2.76 -1.34
CA ASP A 315 11.16 -3.13 -2.71
C ASP A 315 12.35 -3.66 -3.53
N ALA A 316 13.55 -3.13 -3.30
CA ALA A 316 14.75 -3.56 -4.03
C ALA A 316 15.20 -4.99 -3.63
N PRO A 317 15.37 -5.34 -2.34
CA PRO A 317 15.61 -6.71 -1.91
C PRO A 317 14.51 -7.70 -2.34
N LEU A 318 13.24 -7.28 -2.31
CA LEU A 318 12.14 -8.13 -2.81
C LEU A 318 12.24 -8.33 -4.34
N LEU A 319 12.60 -7.30 -5.09
CA LEU A 319 12.83 -7.39 -6.55
C LEU A 319 13.95 -8.39 -6.86
N ASP A 320 15.07 -8.34 -6.16
CA ASP A 320 16.19 -9.25 -6.37
C ASP A 320 15.82 -10.70 -6.03
N SER A 321 15.14 -10.91 -4.89
CA SER A 321 14.63 -12.23 -4.48
C SER A 321 13.67 -12.84 -5.53
N LEU A 322 12.71 -12.04 -6.02
CA LEU A 322 11.78 -12.45 -7.05
C LEU A 322 12.47 -12.68 -8.40
N LEU A 323 13.48 -11.87 -8.76
CA LEU A 323 14.24 -12.02 -10.00
C LEU A 323 15.03 -13.33 -9.97
N GLY A 324 15.71 -13.63 -8.87
CA GLY A 324 16.41 -14.92 -8.70
C GLY A 324 15.46 -16.11 -8.83
N ALA A 325 14.25 -16.02 -8.27
CA ALA A 325 13.21 -17.03 -8.48
C ALA A 325 12.75 -17.11 -9.94
N TYR A 326 12.57 -15.97 -10.60
CA TYR A 326 12.15 -15.90 -11.99
C TYR A 326 13.17 -16.52 -12.94
N VAL A 327 14.47 -16.32 -12.68
CA VAL A 327 15.52 -16.96 -13.48
C VAL A 327 15.54 -18.48 -13.29
N ARG A 328 15.28 -18.97 -12.08
CA ARG A 328 15.10 -20.42 -11.87
C ARG A 328 13.91 -20.96 -12.68
N LEU A 329 12.80 -20.22 -12.77
CA LEU A 329 11.65 -20.59 -13.59
C LEU A 329 11.95 -20.57 -15.09
N ILE A 330 12.73 -19.60 -15.57
CA ILE A 330 13.22 -19.53 -16.94
C ILE A 330 14.01 -20.81 -17.29
N ASN A 331 14.92 -21.23 -16.40
CA ASN A 331 15.74 -22.41 -16.62
C ASN A 331 14.94 -23.71 -16.56
N ALA A 332 13.94 -23.79 -15.67
CA ALA A 332 13.10 -24.97 -15.51
C ALA A 332 12.05 -25.13 -16.63
N HIS A 333 11.56 -24.01 -17.19
CA HIS A 333 10.46 -23.99 -18.15
C HIS A 333 10.77 -23.10 -19.37
N PRO A 334 11.85 -23.35 -20.12
CA PRO A 334 12.31 -22.47 -21.21
C PRO A 334 11.22 -22.18 -22.27
N ASP A 335 10.36 -23.16 -22.48
CA ASP A 335 9.27 -23.17 -23.45
C ASP A 335 8.18 -22.14 -23.18
N GLU A 336 8.04 -21.74 -21.91
CA GLU A 336 7.11 -20.71 -21.47
C GLU A 336 7.64 -19.30 -21.77
N PHE A 337 8.87 -19.14 -22.25
CA PHE A 337 9.49 -17.83 -22.48
C PHE A 337 9.96 -17.63 -23.93
N ALA A 338 10.52 -18.66 -24.55
CA ALA A 338 11.00 -18.61 -25.92
C ALA A 338 9.84 -18.77 -26.91
N ASP A 339 9.84 -17.96 -27.96
CA ASP A 339 8.87 -18.08 -29.06
C ASP A 339 9.07 -19.43 -29.78
N ARG A 340 7.96 -20.09 -30.10
CA ARG A 340 7.95 -21.39 -30.80
C ARG A 340 7.19 -21.29 -32.10
N ALA A 341 7.63 -22.09 -33.08
CA ALA A 341 6.85 -22.32 -34.29
C ALA A 341 5.50 -22.94 -33.89
N GLY A 342 4.41 -22.25 -34.24
CA GLY A 342 3.04 -22.66 -33.88
C GLY A 342 2.44 -21.94 -32.67
N ASP A 343 3.15 -21.05 -32.00
CA ASP A 343 2.53 -20.16 -31.01
C ASP A 343 1.54 -19.21 -31.71
N ASP A 344 0.31 -19.14 -31.21
CA ASP A 344 -0.66 -18.13 -31.62
C ASP A 344 -0.30 -16.73 -31.06
N GLU A 345 -1.01 -15.70 -31.53
CA GLU A 345 -0.76 -14.32 -31.12
C GLU A 345 -0.91 -14.12 -29.60
N SER A 346 -1.90 -14.76 -28.98
CA SER A 346 -2.14 -14.69 -27.54
C SER A 346 -0.96 -15.23 -26.74
N ARG A 347 -0.42 -16.38 -27.15
CA ARG A 347 0.73 -17.02 -26.51
C ARG A 347 2.02 -16.23 -26.73
N GLN A 348 2.22 -15.70 -27.93
CA GLN A 348 3.35 -14.80 -28.21
C GLN A 348 3.29 -13.54 -27.34
N LYS A 349 2.10 -12.94 -27.17
CA LYS A 349 1.90 -11.79 -26.28
C LYS A 349 2.21 -12.12 -24.83
N LEU A 350 1.82 -13.30 -24.34
CA LEU A 350 2.17 -13.76 -22.99
C LEU A 350 3.67 -13.96 -22.82
N LYS A 351 4.34 -14.60 -23.78
CA LYS A 351 5.80 -14.80 -23.77
C LYS A 351 6.56 -13.47 -23.80
N ARG A 352 6.10 -12.51 -24.60
CA ARG A 352 6.61 -11.13 -24.61
C ARG A 352 6.47 -10.47 -23.25
N LEU A 353 5.31 -10.61 -22.60
CA LEU A 353 5.07 -10.06 -21.25
C LEU A 353 5.99 -10.69 -20.18
N ARG A 354 6.36 -11.96 -20.34
CA ARG A 354 7.32 -12.67 -19.48
C ARG A 354 8.75 -12.15 -19.71
N ARG A 355 9.16 -12.01 -20.97
CA ARG A 355 10.45 -11.40 -21.33
C ARG A 355 10.56 -9.94 -20.87
N ARG A 356 9.46 -9.17 -20.92
CA ARG A 356 9.37 -7.82 -20.34
C ARG A 356 9.71 -7.81 -18.85
N ALA A 357 9.14 -8.74 -18.08
CA ALA A 357 9.41 -8.83 -16.64
C ALA A 357 10.90 -9.08 -16.37
N LEU A 358 11.52 -10.00 -17.11
CA LEU A 358 12.96 -10.24 -17.04
C LEU A 358 13.78 -8.98 -17.36
N ARG A 359 13.51 -8.33 -18.51
CA ARG A 359 14.21 -7.12 -18.95
C ARG A 359 14.18 -6.01 -17.91
N GLN A 360 12.98 -5.70 -17.45
CA GLN A 360 12.72 -4.59 -16.52
C GLN A 360 13.36 -4.85 -15.15
N ALA A 361 13.16 -6.05 -14.59
CA ALA A 361 13.71 -6.37 -13.28
C ALA A 361 15.24 -6.46 -13.30
N TRP A 362 15.81 -7.11 -14.32
CA TRP A 362 17.26 -7.20 -14.46
C TRP A 362 17.89 -5.81 -14.67
N TYR A 363 17.26 -4.94 -15.48
CA TYR A 363 17.70 -3.55 -15.64
C TYR A 363 17.79 -2.82 -14.30
N VAL A 364 16.70 -2.79 -13.53
CA VAL A 364 16.66 -2.05 -12.26
C VAL A 364 17.63 -2.63 -11.24
N ARG A 365 17.72 -3.96 -11.16
CA ARG A 365 18.67 -4.64 -10.29
C ARG A 365 20.11 -4.25 -10.63
N ARG A 366 20.47 -4.25 -11.92
CA ARG A 366 21.81 -3.84 -12.38
C ARG A 366 22.10 -2.36 -12.10
N GLU A 367 21.13 -1.48 -12.34
CA GLU A 367 21.27 -0.04 -12.05
C GLU A 367 21.55 0.23 -10.55
N TYR A 368 20.92 -0.54 -9.67
CA TYR A 368 21.10 -0.41 -8.22
C TYR A 368 22.28 -1.21 -7.65
N GLN A 369 23.02 -1.95 -8.48
CA GLN A 369 24.18 -2.68 -7.99
C GLN A 369 25.26 -1.70 -7.50
N GLY A 370 25.69 -1.86 -6.25
CA GLY A 370 26.65 -0.95 -5.60
C GLY A 370 26.00 0.34 -5.08
N LEU A 371 24.68 0.48 -5.11
CA LEU A 371 24.01 1.68 -4.59
C LEU A 371 24.13 1.76 -3.06
N PRO A 372 24.65 2.85 -2.47
CA PRO A 372 24.69 3.03 -1.03
C PRO A 372 23.29 3.18 -0.41
N VAL A 373 23.00 2.32 0.57
CA VAL A 373 21.73 2.25 1.31
C VAL A 373 21.97 2.19 2.82
N PRO A 374 20.99 2.58 3.64
CA PRO A 374 21.08 2.37 5.08
C PRO A 374 21.35 0.89 5.42
N ASP A 375 22.02 0.64 6.55
CA ASP A 375 22.42 -0.71 6.97
C ASP A 375 21.24 -1.70 6.98
N GLU A 376 20.11 -1.22 7.49
CA GLU A 376 18.81 -1.89 7.49
C GLU A 376 17.85 -1.06 6.61
N PRO A 377 17.62 -1.42 5.34
CA PRO A 377 16.82 -0.61 4.40
C PRO A 377 15.35 -0.48 4.80
N SER A 378 15.04 0.32 5.82
CA SER A 378 13.72 0.50 6.45
C SER A 378 13.18 1.92 6.20
N SER A 379 11.93 2.17 6.59
CA SER A 379 11.33 3.51 6.51
C SER A 379 11.66 4.36 7.75
N PRO A 380 11.63 5.70 7.67
CA PRO A 380 11.77 6.56 8.85
C PRO A 380 10.75 6.24 9.96
N GLY A 381 9.49 5.99 9.58
CA GLY A 381 8.43 5.60 10.52
C GLY A 381 8.71 4.28 11.25
N GLU A 382 9.34 3.32 10.58
CA GLU A 382 9.77 2.06 11.18
C GLU A 382 11.02 2.24 12.07
N ASN A 383 12.01 3.03 11.65
CA ASN A 383 13.24 3.29 12.41
C ASN A 383 13.00 4.10 13.70
N LEU A 384 11.89 4.83 13.80
CA LEU A 384 11.48 5.49 15.04
C LEU A 384 11.07 4.49 16.13
N ARG A 385 10.81 3.22 15.79
CA ARG A 385 10.28 2.24 16.73
C ARG A 385 11.41 1.48 17.38
N VAL A 386 11.27 1.19 18.67
CA VAL A 386 12.11 0.20 19.32
C VAL A 386 11.61 -1.17 18.88
N LEU A 387 12.53 -2.03 18.46
CA LEU A 387 12.25 -3.41 18.07
C LEU A 387 12.98 -4.36 19.02
N PRO A 388 12.54 -5.62 19.16
CA PRO A 388 13.26 -6.60 19.98
C PRO A 388 14.71 -6.81 19.49
N GLN A 389 15.52 -7.60 20.19
CA GLN A 389 16.82 -8.02 19.65
C GLN A 389 16.63 -9.10 18.57
N PRO A 390 17.49 -9.15 17.53
CA PRO A 390 18.77 -8.45 17.37
C PRO A 390 18.69 -7.08 16.68
N TRP A 391 17.49 -6.60 16.39
CA TRP A 391 17.26 -5.41 15.58
C TRP A 391 17.75 -4.12 16.29
N GLN A 392 18.41 -3.24 15.53
CA GLN A 392 18.99 -2.00 16.04
C GLN A 392 18.46 -0.79 15.27
N ARG A 393 18.37 0.34 15.97
CA ARG A 393 18.05 1.64 15.35
C ARG A 393 19.20 2.06 14.46
N ILE A 394 18.87 2.53 13.27
CA ILE A 394 19.81 3.11 12.32
C ILE A 394 20.01 4.59 12.68
N PRO A 395 21.25 5.10 12.64
CA PRO A 395 21.53 6.53 12.80
C PRO A 395 20.72 7.39 11.82
N GLU A 396 20.22 8.54 12.28
CA GLU A 396 19.41 9.45 11.45
C GLU A 396 20.22 9.99 10.25
N GLU A 397 21.53 10.10 10.42
CA GLU A 397 22.49 10.56 9.41
C GLU A 397 22.45 9.69 8.15
N GLN A 398 22.24 8.37 8.26
CA GLN A 398 22.16 7.48 7.09
C GLN A 398 20.90 7.74 6.22
N PHE A 399 19.83 8.28 6.82
CA PHE A 399 18.63 8.69 6.09
C PHE A 399 18.83 10.05 5.41
N LEU A 400 19.50 10.97 6.09
CA LEU A 400 19.71 12.35 5.61
C LEU A 400 20.84 12.46 4.58
N TYR A 401 21.91 11.67 4.75
CA TYR A 401 23.13 11.80 3.98
C TYR A 401 23.52 10.46 3.34
N ARG A 402 23.69 10.48 2.01
CA ARG A 402 24.09 9.29 1.24
C ARG A 402 25.47 8.79 1.63
N ASP A 403 26.40 9.71 1.90
CA ASP A 403 27.81 9.38 2.18
C ASP A 403 28.02 8.71 3.54
N GLU A 404 27.02 8.74 4.43
CA GLU A 404 27.04 8.10 5.75
C GLU A 404 26.58 6.62 5.70
N ARG A 405 26.14 6.16 4.53
CA ARG A 405 25.61 4.81 4.34
C ARG A 405 26.75 3.81 4.15
N SER A 406 26.82 2.81 5.02
CA SER A 406 27.86 1.78 5.01
C SER A 406 27.54 0.54 4.17
N ARG A 407 26.28 0.34 3.79
CA ARG A 407 25.84 -0.83 3.01
C ARG A 407 25.64 -0.47 1.55
N GLU A 408 25.95 -1.41 0.68
CA GLU A 408 25.68 -1.32 -0.76
C GLU A 408 24.72 -2.43 -1.19
N LEU A 409 23.82 -2.13 -2.13
CA LEU A 409 22.89 -3.12 -2.69
C LEU A 409 23.59 -4.08 -3.65
N PHE A 410 23.25 -5.37 -3.53
CA PHE A 410 23.56 -6.43 -4.50
C PHE A 410 25.05 -6.64 -4.80
N VAL A 411 25.93 -6.36 -3.84
CA VAL A 411 27.38 -6.54 -3.99
C VAL A 411 27.84 -7.99 -3.89
N ASP A 412 26.98 -8.88 -3.41
CA ASP A 412 27.23 -10.30 -3.18
C ASP A 412 27.24 -11.13 -4.47
N VAL A 413 26.42 -10.75 -5.46
CA VAL A 413 26.34 -11.43 -6.77
C VAL A 413 26.22 -10.36 -7.85
N ALA A 414 27.02 -10.43 -8.92
CA ALA A 414 26.87 -9.50 -10.03
C ALA A 414 25.59 -9.79 -10.84
N ALA A 415 24.95 -8.76 -11.43
CA ALA A 415 23.69 -8.93 -12.15
C ALA A 415 23.84 -9.88 -13.35
N GLU A 416 25.04 -9.92 -13.92
CA GLU A 416 25.41 -10.79 -15.03
C GLU A 416 25.47 -12.26 -14.63
N GLU A 417 25.88 -12.55 -13.40
CA GLU A 417 26.05 -13.90 -12.86
C GLU A 417 24.70 -14.54 -12.50
N LEU A 418 23.65 -13.73 -12.35
CA LEU A 418 22.29 -14.23 -12.12
C LEU A 418 21.76 -15.02 -13.31
N LEU A 419 22.15 -14.67 -14.54
CA LEU A 419 21.55 -15.22 -15.75
C LEU A 419 22.34 -16.40 -16.30
N SER A 420 21.64 -17.50 -16.60
CA SER A 420 22.17 -18.58 -17.43
C SER A 420 22.37 -18.13 -18.88
N GLU A 421 23.05 -18.94 -19.70
CA GLU A 421 23.17 -18.68 -21.14
C GLU A 421 21.80 -18.49 -21.82
N PHE A 422 20.82 -19.33 -21.45
CA PHE A 422 19.46 -19.21 -21.96
C PHE A 422 18.75 -17.94 -21.43
N GLY A 423 18.97 -17.57 -20.17
CA GLY A 423 18.50 -16.30 -19.61
C GLY A 423 19.05 -15.09 -20.37
N TRP A 424 20.33 -15.10 -20.71
CA TRP A 424 20.96 -14.09 -21.57
C TRP A 424 20.37 -14.04 -22.97
N HIS A 425 20.11 -15.21 -23.57
CA HIS A 425 19.43 -15.29 -24.86
C HIS A 425 18.04 -14.63 -24.80
N LEU A 426 17.23 -14.93 -23.77
CA LEU A 426 15.91 -14.32 -23.58
C LEU A 426 15.99 -12.82 -23.32
N LEU A 427 16.95 -12.36 -22.51
CA LEU A 427 17.15 -10.93 -22.26
C LEU A 427 17.46 -10.19 -23.57
N ARG A 428 18.37 -10.72 -24.41
CA ARG A 428 18.64 -10.15 -25.73
C ARG A 428 17.44 -10.21 -26.66
N SER A 429 16.66 -11.29 -26.63
CA SER A 429 15.41 -11.39 -27.39
C SER A 429 14.40 -10.33 -26.95
N SER A 430 14.32 -10.07 -25.64
CA SER A 430 13.43 -9.07 -25.06
C SER A 430 13.72 -7.63 -25.51
N VAL A 431 14.95 -7.34 -25.94
CA VAL A 431 15.32 -6.04 -26.51
C VAL A 431 14.67 -5.85 -27.88
N ARG A 432 14.57 -6.92 -28.68
CA ARG A 432 13.89 -6.87 -30.00
C ARG A 432 12.39 -6.59 -29.84
N ASP A 433 11.81 -7.03 -28.73
CA ASP A 433 10.41 -6.75 -28.41
C ASP A 433 10.16 -5.23 -28.24
N LEU A 434 11.19 -4.39 -28.00
CA LEU A 434 11.06 -2.93 -27.88
C LEU A 434 10.59 -2.24 -29.18
N ARG A 435 10.55 -2.94 -30.32
CA ARG A 435 9.89 -2.46 -31.53
C ARG A 435 8.36 -2.39 -31.39
N ASP A 436 7.80 -3.08 -30.40
CA ASP A 436 6.42 -2.91 -29.98
C ASP A 436 6.29 -1.67 -29.08
N ARG A 437 5.38 -0.75 -29.45
CA ARG A 437 5.20 0.52 -28.72
C ARG A 437 4.83 0.34 -27.25
N VAL A 438 4.14 -0.74 -26.88
CA VAL A 438 3.78 -1.02 -25.48
C VAL A 438 5.00 -1.46 -24.69
N GLU A 439 5.90 -2.23 -25.29
CA GLU A 439 7.17 -2.65 -24.68
C GLU A 439 8.13 -1.48 -24.52
N LEU A 440 8.21 -0.62 -25.53
CA LEU A 440 9.00 0.61 -25.50
C LEU A 440 8.51 1.57 -24.41
N ARG A 441 7.19 1.77 -24.32
CA ARG A 441 6.57 2.59 -23.27
C ARG A 441 6.93 2.10 -21.87
N GLU A 442 6.99 0.78 -21.67
CA GLU A 442 7.29 0.21 -20.36
C GLU A 442 8.65 0.65 -19.81
N LEU A 443 9.63 0.97 -20.66
CA LEU A 443 10.93 1.50 -20.19
C LEU A 443 10.77 2.79 -19.39
N GLY A 444 9.78 3.63 -19.73
CA GLY A 444 9.49 4.88 -19.02
C GLY A 444 8.29 4.80 -18.07
N THR A 445 7.67 3.63 -17.89
CA THR A 445 6.45 3.51 -17.08
C THR A 445 6.77 3.49 -15.59
N GLY A 446 6.12 4.37 -14.84
CA GLY A 446 6.16 4.43 -13.36
C GLY A 446 4.80 4.18 -12.72
N LEU A 447 4.80 3.91 -11.42
CA LEU A 447 3.60 3.84 -10.57
C LEU A 447 3.71 4.88 -9.43
N PHE A 448 3.08 6.04 -9.60
CA PHE A 448 3.07 7.12 -8.61
C PHE A 448 1.88 7.00 -7.65
N LEU A 449 2.01 7.61 -6.48
CA LEU A 449 0.98 7.64 -5.45
C LEU A 449 0.64 9.09 -5.10
N ASP A 450 -0.63 9.36 -4.80
CA ASP A 450 -1.12 10.69 -4.39
C ASP A 450 -2.24 10.54 -3.36
N ARG A 451 -2.34 11.51 -2.46
CA ARG A 451 -3.53 11.71 -1.63
C ARG A 451 -4.23 12.99 -2.10
N PRO A 452 -5.11 12.90 -3.12
CA PRO A 452 -5.65 14.08 -3.81
C PRO A 452 -6.50 14.96 -2.91
N LEU A 453 -7.22 14.37 -1.95
CA LEU A 453 -8.07 15.11 -1.00
C LEU A 453 -7.25 15.71 0.17
N GLY A 454 -5.99 15.29 0.31
CA GLY A 454 -5.05 15.82 1.29
C GLY A 454 -4.64 17.26 1.05
N VAL A 455 -5.00 17.87 -0.08
CA VAL A 455 -4.69 19.28 -0.37
C VAL A 455 -5.34 20.26 0.62
N PHE A 456 -6.37 19.82 1.35
CA PHE A 456 -7.02 20.60 2.40
C PHE A 456 -6.33 20.47 3.77
N LYS A 457 -5.34 19.59 3.88
CA LYS A 457 -4.62 19.34 5.12
C LYS A 457 -3.58 20.42 5.39
N ARG A 458 -3.45 20.79 6.67
CA ARG A 458 -2.39 21.68 7.13
C ARG A 458 -1.05 20.93 7.20
N PRO A 459 0.09 21.62 7.14
CA PRO A 459 1.38 21.00 7.40
C PRO A 459 1.40 20.21 8.72
N ALA A 460 1.98 19.02 8.72
CA ALA A 460 2.07 18.07 9.85
C ALA A 460 0.74 17.46 10.34
N GLU A 461 -0.40 17.80 9.74
CA GLU A 461 -1.65 17.08 9.98
C GLU A 461 -1.58 15.68 9.36
N ILE A 462 -2.11 14.67 10.06
CA ILE A 462 -2.19 13.32 9.50
C ILE A 462 -3.14 13.35 8.31
N ASP A 463 -2.68 12.85 7.17
CA ASP A 463 -3.51 12.67 5.99
C ASP A 463 -4.00 11.22 5.92
N ARG A 464 -5.28 11.01 6.26
CA ARG A 464 -5.96 9.70 6.17
C ARG A 464 -6.95 9.65 5.01
N THR A 465 -6.85 10.59 4.08
CA THR A 465 -7.67 10.56 2.87
C THR A 465 -7.22 9.41 1.97
N VAL A 466 -8.08 8.97 1.05
CA VAL A 466 -7.78 7.85 0.16
C VAL A 466 -6.50 8.05 -0.65
N LEU A 467 -5.70 6.99 -0.76
CA LEU A 467 -4.47 6.96 -1.54
C LEU A 467 -4.79 6.49 -2.96
N LEU A 468 -4.59 7.36 -3.95
CA LEU A 468 -4.67 7.00 -5.36
C LEU A 468 -3.30 6.56 -5.89
N SER A 469 -3.33 5.68 -6.88
CA SER A 469 -2.13 5.23 -7.60
C SER A 469 -2.29 5.41 -9.10
N TYR A 470 -1.22 5.88 -9.76
CA TYR A 470 -1.24 6.29 -11.15
C TYR A 470 -0.19 5.55 -11.97
N VAL A 471 -0.62 5.00 -13.09
CA VAL A 471 0.31 4.59 -14.14
C VAL A 471 0.77 5.85 -14.86
N THR A 472 2.08 6.06 -14.90
CA THR A 472 2.72 7.22 -15.52
C THR A 472 3.68 6.79 -16.61
N PHE A 473 4.13 7.75 -17.43
CA PHE A 473 5.17 7.55 -18.42
C PHE A 473 6.08 8.78 -18.54
N SER A 474 7.39 8.58 -18.61
CA SER A 474 8.38 9.60 -18.99
C SER A 474 9.19 9.13 -20.20
N ARG A 475 9.30 10.00 -21.21
CA ARG A 475 10.14 9.81 -22.39
C ARG A 475 11.61 9.90 -22.02
N THR A 476 11.96 10.84 -21.13
CA THR A 476 13.32 11.02 -20.60
C THR A 476 13.84 9.73 -19.97
N ILE A 477 13.10 9.17 -19.02
CA ILE A 477 13.47 7.90 -18.37
C ILE A 477 13.60 6.79 -19.41
N ALA A 478 12.64 6.67 -20.35
CA ALA A 478 12.71 5.63 -21.38
C ALA A 478 13.99 5.74 -22.24
N LYS A 479 14.40 6.96 -22.62
CA LYS A 479 15.63 7.21 -23.39
C LYS A 479 16.88 6.88 -22.58
N GLU A 480 16.96 7.31 -21.33
CA GLU A 480 18.07 6.99 -20.43
C GLU A 480 18.24 5.47 -20.29
N ARG A 481 17.13 4.74 -20.14
CA ARG A 481 17.18 3.26 -20.10
C ARG A 481 17.66 2.65 -21.40
N LEU A 482 17.26 3.20 -22.55
CA LEU A 482 17.78 2.74 -23.85
C LEU A 482 19.30 2.97 -23.97
N ASP A 483 19.78 4.13 -23.52
CA ASP A 483 21.21 4.45 -23.49
C ASP A 483 21.98 3.47 -22.61
N ARG A 484 21.52 3.23 -21.37
CA ARG A 484 22.09 2.23 -20.46
C ARG A 484 22.10 0.81 -21.05
N LEU A 485 21.00 0.39 -21.67
CA LEU A 485 20.94 -0.92 -22.35
C LEU A 485 21.96 -1.02 -23.50
N SER A 486 22.21 0.08 -24.22
CA SER A 486 23.26 0.13 -25.25
C SER A 486 24.67 0.11 -24.65
N GLU A 487 24.93 0.89 -23.60
CA GLU A 487 26.19 0.90 -22.84
C GLU A 487 26.55 -0.50 -22.32
N TRP A 488 25.55 -1.28 -21.90
CA TRP A 488 25.72 -2.64 -21.42
C TRP A 488 25.79 -3.70 -22.55
N GLY A 489 25.80 -3.27 -23.81
CA GLY A 489 25.94 -4.14 -24.98
C GLY A 489 24.69 -4.96 -25.33
N LEU A 490 23.52 -4.61 -24.78
CA LEU A 490 22.25 -5.27 -25.10
C LEU A 490 21.61 -4.72 -26.38
N ILE A 491 21.90 -3.47 -26.74
CA ILE A 491 21.57 -2.85 -28.03
C ILE A 491 22.90 -2.58 -28.75
N PRO A 492 23.36 -3.49 -29.64
CA PRO A 492 24.73 -3.46 -30.16
C PRO A 492 24.93 -2.49 -31.34
N MET A 493 23.87 -1.95 -31.93
CA MET A 493 23.94 -1.07 -33.10
C MET A 493 23.36 0.31 -32.77
N ASP A 494 24.17 1.36 -32.91
CA ASP A 494 23.74 2.76 -32.69
C ASP A 494 22.49 3.12 -33.52
N ARG A 495 22.40 2.58 -34.73
CA ARG A 495 21.22 2.76 -35.58
C ARG A 495 19.93 2.22 -34.95
N GLU A 496 19.98 1.05 -34.31
CA GLU A 496 18.80 0.47 -33.66
C GLU A 496 18.38 1.30 -32.44
N LEU A 497 19.36 1.79 -31.67
CA LEU A 497 19.12 2.73 -30.57
C LEU A 497 18.42 4.00 -31.05
N GLU A 498 18.94 4.63 -32.11
CA GLU A 498 18.34 5.85 -32.68
C GLU A 498 16.95 5.61 -33.26
N GLU A 499 16.71 4.46 -33.92
CA GLU A 499 15.37 4.08 -34.39
C GLU A 499 14.36 3.98 -33.22
N LEU A 500 14.75 3.36 -32.10
CA LEU A 500 13.91 3.27 -30.89
C LEU A 500 13.67 4.64 -30.25
N LYS A 501 14.69 5.52 -30.21
CA LYS A 501 14.53 6.90 -29.72
C LYS A 501 13.61 7.73 -30.59
N VAL A 502 13.67 7.58 -31.92
CA VAL A 502 12.75 8.24 -32.85
C VAL A 502 11.32 7.74 -32.64
N MET A 503 11.12 6.45 -32.38
CA MET A 503 9.79 5.91 -32.07
C MET A 503 9.18 6.55 -30.82
N LEU A 504 9.98 6.91 -29.81
CA LEU A 504 9.52 7.58 -28.59
C LEU A 504 8.99 9.01 -28.83
N GLU A 505 9.29 9.62 -29.98
CA GLU A 505 8.75 10.94 -30.38
C GLU A 505 7.35 10.85 -31.03
N ASP A 506 6.79 9.64 -31.20
CA ASP A 506 5.42 9.47 -31.72
C ASP A 506 4.38 10.03 -30.74
N SER A 507 3.31 10.64 -31.28
CA SER A 507 2.20 11.22 -30.50
C SER A 507 1.51 10.21 -29.55
N TYR A 508 1.67 8.91 -29.78
CA TYR A 508 1.26 7.85 -28.86
C TYR A 508 1.78 8.07 -27.43
N PHE A 509 3.00 8.59 -27.30
CA PHE A 509 3.67 8.86 -26.03
C PHE A 509 3.32 10.21 -25.42
N GLU A 510 2.52 11.02 -26.12
CA GLU A 510 2.08 12.35 -25.67
C GLU A 510 0.69 12.34 -25.01
N ARG A 511 0.16 11.16 -24.69
CA ARG A 511 -1.13 11.04 -24.01
C ARG A 511 -0.98 11.27 -22.51
N GLY A 512 -2.07 11.72 -21.88
CA GLY A 512 -2.16 11.93 -20.44
C GLY A 512 -1.87 13.36 -19.99
N VAL A 513 -2.10 13.60 -18.70
CA VAL A 513 -1.90 14.92 -18.06
C VAL A 513 -0.43 15.06 -17.69
N SER A 514 0.20 16.20 -18.02
CA SER A 514 1.63 16.41 -17.74
C SER A 514 1.85 16.85 -16.29
N VAL A 515 2.91 16.35 -15.66
CA VAL A 515 3.34 16.87 -14.35
C VAL A 515 3.81 18.33 -14.45
N ALA A 516 4.31 18.75 -15.62
CA ALA A 516 4.77 20.13 -15.84
C ALA A 516 3.64 21.16 -15.76
N ASP A 517 2.39 20.71 -15.83
CA ASP A 517 1.24 21.60 -15.65
C ASP A 517 1.02 21.95 -14.17
N TYR A 518 1.51 21.15 -13.22
CA TYR A 518 1.29 21.36 -11.78
C TYR A 518 2.29 22.35 -11.17
N PRO A 519 1.89 23.10 -10.13
CA PRO A 519 2.82 23.94 -9.38
C PRO A 519 3.87 23.07 -8.67
N ASN A 520 5.11 23.56 -8.54
CA ASN A 520 6.17 22.86 -7.82
C ASN A 520 6.05 23.07 -6.30
N GLU A 521 4.94 22.61 -5.72
CA GLU A 521 4.63 22.73 -4.30
C GLU A 521 4.55 21.34 -3.65
N SER A 522 5.70 20.80 -3.24
CA SER A 522 5.74 19.52 -2.54
C SER A 522 5.15 19.63 -1.13
N ARG A 523 4.35 18.65 -0.72
CA ARG A 523 3.84 18.53 0.65
C ARG A 523 4.80 17.67 1.49
N PRO A 524 5.49 18.23 2.50
CA PRO A 524 6.43 17.45 3.30
C PRO A 524 5.73 16.28 4.01
N GLY A 525 6.30 15.08 3.90
CA GLY A 525 5.82 13.88 4.60
C GLY A 525 4.60 13.21 3.99
N VAL A 526 4.10 13.65 2.83
CA VAL A 526 3.00 12.97 2.13
C VAL A 526 3.31 12.89 0.64
N VAL A 527 3.04 11.74 0.04
CA VAL A 527 3.15 11.55 -1.41
C VAL A 527 2.15 12.45 -2.15
N CYS A 528 2.63 13.16 -3.18
CA CYS A 528 1.80 14.04 -3.99
C CYS A 528 2.13 13.92 -5.50
N LEU A 529 1.23 14.36 -6.37
CA LEU A 529 1.43 14.34 -7.83
C LEU A 529 2.68 15.12 -8.25
N GLU A 530 2.94 16.23 -7.57
CA GLU A 530 4.06 17.14 -7.82
C GLU A 530 5.42 16.43 -7.67
N ASP A 531 5.49 15.41 -6.82
CA ASP A 531 6.71 14.60 -6.62
C ASP A 531 7.14 13.87 -7.90
N ALA A 532 6.23 13.64 -8.85
CA ALA A 532 6.58 13.01 -10.13
C ALA A 532 7.58 13.83 -10.94
N SER A 533 7.61 15.15 -10.75
CA SER A 533 8.59 16.04 -11.39
C SER A 533 10.03 15.78 -10.95
N LYS A 534 10.21 15.22 -9.75
CA LYS A 534 11.54 14.82 -9.22
C LYS A 534 12.09 13.60 -9.95
N ALA A 535 11.23 12.69 -10.43
CA ALA A 535 11.66 11.54 -11.21
C ALA A 535 12.03 11.95 -12.64
N ALA A 536 11.19 12.74 -13.30
CA ALA A 536 11.52 13.43 -14.54
C ALA A 536 10.53 14.57 -14.81
N PRO A 537 10.96 15.67 -15.46
CA PRO A 537 10.08 16.82 -15.74
C PRO A 537 8.99 16.53 -16.77
N ASP A 538 9.14 15.49 -17.60
CA ASP A 538 8.22 15.13 -18.67
C ASP A 538 7.26 13.99 -18.30
N VAL A 539 7.15 13.64 -17.02
CA VAL A 539 6.20 12.61 -16.57
C VAL A 539 4.77 12.99 -16.96
N ARG A 540 4.04 12.00 -17.50
CA ARG A 540 2.61 12.11 -17.81
C ARG A 540 1.82 11.05 -17.09
N PHE A 541 0.69 11.43 -16.50
CA PHE A 541 -0.26 10.54 -15.87
C PHE A 541 -1.19 9.94 -16.91
N LEU A 542 -1.20 8.61 -17.04
CA LEU A 542 -1.93 7.90 -18.09
C LEU A 542 -3.27 7.36 -17.61
N LYS A 543 -3.31 6.82 -16.38
CA LYS A 543 -4.53 6.31 -15.74
C LYS A 543 -4.35 6.10 -14.24
N THR A 544 -5.45 6.10 -13.51
CA THR A 544 -5.52 5.60 -12.13
C THR A 544 -5.56 4.07 -12.17
N THR A 545 -4.94 3.38 -11.22
CA THR A 545 -5.08 1.92 -11.15
C THR A 545 -6.50 1.56 -10.72
N ARG A 546 -7.02 0.45 -11.28
CA ARG A 546 -8.39 -0.02 -11.00
C ARG A 546 -8.64 -0.17 -9.50
N SER A 547 -7.71 -0.80 -8.77
CA SER A 547 -7.83 -0.99 -7.31
C SER A 547 -8.00 0.32 -6.56
N SER A 548 -7.13 1.32 -6.78
CA SER A 548 -7.26 2.57 -6.04
C SER A 548 -8.45 3.43 -6.49
N LEU A 549 -8.89 3.27 -7.74
CA LEU A 549 -10.12 3.89 -8.21
C LEU A 549 -11.35 3.25 -7.56
N ASP A 550 -11.40 1.92 -7.45
CA ASP A 550 -12.45 1.20 -6.72
C ASP A 550 -12.48 1.62 -5.25
N ASP A 551 -11.31 1.70 -4.61
CA ASP A 551 -11.19 2.15 -3.21
C ASP A 551 -11.70 3.59 -3.04
N PHE A 552 -11.46 4.48 -4.00
CA PHE A 552 -11.98 5.84 -3.99
C PHE A 552 -13.50 5.87 -4.22
N LEU A 553 -13.98 5.20 -5.27
CA LEU A 553 -15.39 5.22 -5.64
C LEU A 553 -16.25 4.54 -4.57
N GLY A 554 -15.75 3.48 -3.92
CA GLY A 554 -16.44 2.79 -2.83
C GLY A 554 -16.63 3.63 -1.57
N GLN A 555 -16.00 4.80 -1.46
CA GLN A 555 -16.21 5.74 -0.34
C GLN A 555 -17.42 6.64 -0.52
N TYR A 556 -18.02 6.66 -1.71
CA TYR A 556 -19.12 7.54 -2.07
C TYR A 556 -20.24 6.72 -2.70
N ASP A 557 -21.50 7.02 -2.36
CA ASP A 557 -22.60 6.45 -3.13
C ASP A 557 -22.74 7.20 -4.44
N LEU A 558 -22.76 6.41 -5.51
CA LEU A 558 -22.87 6.89 -6.87
C LEU A 558 -24.30 6.70 -7.40
N SER A 559 -25.29 6.38 -6.57
CA SER A 559 -26.70 6.21 -6.96
C SER A 559 -27.26 7.43 -7.68
N ALA A 560 -27.03 8.64 -7.14
CA ALA A 560 -27.42 9.90 -7.78
C ALA A 560 -26.76 10.06 -9.17
N LEU A 561 -25.51 9.64 -9.31
CA LEU A 561 -24.84 9.66 -10.61
C LEU A 561 -25.43 8.62 -11.57
N ASP A 562 -25.80 7.44 -11.06
CA ASP A 562 -26.44 6.36 -11.83
C ASP A 562 -27.80 6.81 -12.39
N GLU A 563 -28.58 7.55 -11.61
CA GLU A 563 -29.87 8.11 -12.02
C GLU A 563 -29.72 9.20 -13.11
N VAL A 564 -28.70 10.04 -13.00
CA VAL A 564 -28.44 11.14 -13.96
C VAL A 564 -27.79 10.62 -15.25
N ASP A 565 -26.81 9.73 -15.14
CA ASP A 565 -26.04 9.17 -16.25
C ASP A 565 -25.43 7.79 -15.91
N HIS A 566 -26.27 6.76 -15.96
CA HIS A 566 -25.87 5.35 -15.75
C HIS A 566 -24.68 4.93 -16.64
N ALA A 567 -24.58 5.44 -17.87
CA ALA A 567 -23.49 5.08 -18.78
C ALA A 567 -22.13 5.59 -18.27
N ILE A 568 -22.07 6.81 -17.72
CA ILE A 568 -20.85 7.33 -17.10
C ILE A 568 -20.54 6.60 -15.80
N ALA A 569 -21.55 6.37 -14.95
CA ALA A 569 -21.38 5.62 -13.71
C ALA A 569 -20.78 4.22 -13.98
N GLU A 570 -21.34 3.51 -14.96
CA GLU A 570 -20.87 2.19 -15.36
C GLU A 570 -19.46 2.23 -15.96
N ARG A 571 -19.14 3.24 -16.78
CA ARG A 571 -17.77 3.43 -17.29
C ARG A 571 -16.77 3.65 -16.16
N LEU A 572 -17.09 4.47 -15.15
CA LEU A 572 -16.22 4.67 -13.99
C LEU A 572 -15.99 3.37 -13.21
N ARG A 573 -16.99 2.47 -13.15
CA ARG A 573 -16.90 1.16 -12.47
C ARG A 573 -16.17 0.08 -13.28
N THR A 574 -16.27 0.11 -14.60
CA THR A 574 -15.85 -1.03 -15.45
C THR A 574 -14.68 -0.75 -16.37
N ASP A 575 -14.42 0.50 -16.72
CA ASP A 575 -13.33 0.84 -17.64
C ASP A 575 -11.97 0.73 -16.93
N ASP A 576 -11.02 0.07 -17.61
CA ASP A 576 -9.64 -0.13 -17.16
C ASP A 576 -8.74 1.10 -17.42
N HIS A 577 -9.24 2.11 -18.14
CA HIS A 577 -8.49 3.31 -18.55
C HIS A 577 -9.20 4.60 -18.13
N ILE A 578 -9.49 4.72 -16.84
CA ILE A 578 -9.90 5.98 -16.22
C ILE A 578 -8.70 6.66 -15.55
N LEU A 579 -8.48 7.93 -15.84
CA LEU A 579 -7.58 8.80 -15.08
C LEU A 579 -8.41 9.73 -14.20
N LEU A 580 -8.51 9.41 -12.90
CA LEU A 580 -9.09 10.28 -11.88
C LEU A 580 -7.97 11.07 -11.20
N ILE A 581 -7.82 12.34 -11.55
CA ILE A 581 -6.69 13.17 -11.13
C ILE A 581 -7.12 14.60 -10.79
N ARG A 582 -6.40 15.24 -9.87
CA ARG A 582 -6.56 16.66 -9.58
C ARG A 582 -6.12 17.50 -10.77
N PRO A 583 -6.92 18.42 -11.34
CA PRO A 583 -6.44 19.26 -12.43
C PRO A 583 -5.37 20.25 -11.93
N PRO A 584 -4.47 20.75 -12.80
CA PRO A 584 -3.43 21.72 -12.44
C PRO A 584 -3.95 22.98 -11.74
N ASN A 585 -5.08 23.51 -12.20
CA ASN A 585 -5.76 24.67 -11.64
C ASN A 585 -6.90 24.24 -10.70
N ALA A 586 -6.70 23.15 -9.96
CA ALA A 586 -7.71 22.66 -9.04
C ALA A 586 -8.11 23.74 -8.06
N SER A 587 -9.40 24.04 -8.04
CA SER A 587 -10.03 24.88 -7.05
C SER A 587 -11.21 24.11 -6.47
N PRO A 588 -11.43 24.15 -5.16
CA PRO A 588 -12.62 23.58 -4.56
C PRO A 588 -13.94 24.17 -5.11
N ASP A 589 -13.91 25.32 -5.82
CA ASP A 589 -15.09 25.93 -6.46
C ASP A 589 -15.44 25.38 -7.86
N VAL A 590 -14.45 24.83 -8.57
CA VAL A 590 -14.60 24.50 -10.00
C VAL A 590 -14.58 22.99 -10.21
N ALA A 591 -13.43 22.37 -9.96
CA ALA A 591 -13.19 20.94 -10.10
C ALA A 591 -11.96 20.57 -9.27
N LEU A 592 -12.16 19.82 -8.18
CA LEU A 592 -11.07 19.26 -7.39
C LEU A 592 -10.45 18.06 -8.09
N LEU A 593 -11.27 17.20 -8.70
CA LEU A 593 -10.84 16.03 -9.47
C LEU A 593 -11.53 16.01 -10.83
N ARG A 594 -10.87 15.39 -11.81
CA ARG A 594 -11.43 15.10 -13.12
C ARG A 594 -11.17 13.66 -13.48
N ALA A 595 -12.20 13.00 -14.01
CA ALA A 595 -12.08 11.69 -14.63
C ALA A 595 -11.92 11.87 -16.15
N TYR A 596 -10.83 11.35 -16.70
CA TYR A 596 -10.61 11.29 -18.14
C TYR A 596 -10.66 9.85 -18.64
N ASP A 597 -11.13 9.66 -19.87
CA ASP A 597 -11.00 8.38 -20.58
C ASP A 597 -9.64 8.23 -21.28
N ARG A 598 -9.48 7.14 -22.02
CA ARG A 598 -8.26 6.79 -22.74
C ARG A 598 -7.89 7.80 -23.83
N GLU A 599 -8.88 8.46 -24.40
CA GLU A 599 -8.75 9.47 -25.46
C GLU A 599 -8.45 10.86 -24.86
N GLY A 600 -8.55 11.01 -23.54
CA GLY A 600 -8.34 12.27 -22.84
C GLY A 600 -9.58 13.14 -22.75
N ASN A 601 -10.76 12.60 -23.08
CA ASN A 601 -12.02 13.31 -22.89
C ASN A 601 -12.37 13.37 -21.41
N CYS A 602 -12.80 14.53 -20.92
CA CYS A 602 -13.24 14.66 -19.55
C CYS A 602 -14.66 14.08 -19.41
N LEU A 603 -14.76 12.95 -18.72
CA LEU A 603 -16.03 12.28 -18.45
C LEU A 603 -16.82 12.97 -17.34
N MET A 604 -16.11 13.40 -16.30
CA MET A 604 -16.71 13.91 -15.07
C MET A 604 -15.74 14.86 -14.35
N GLU A 605 -16.27 15.91 -13.76
CA GLU A 605 -15.57 16.76 -12.78
C GLU A 605 -16.18 16.53 -11.40
N PHE A 606 -15.34 16.45 -10.37
CA PHE A 606 -15.76 16.34 -8.97
C PHE A 606 -15.28 17.58 -8.21
N GLY A 607 -16.19 18.40 -7.73
CA GLY A 607 -15.98 19.41 -6.69
C GLY A 607 -16.21 18.82 -5.30
N VAL A 608 -16.20 19.69 -4.29
CA VAL A 608 -16.40 19.32 -2.89
C VAL A 608 -17.49 20.16 -2.25
N ALA A 609 -18.26 19.55 -1.36
CA ALA A 609 -19.15 20.29 -0.50
C ALA A 609 -18.35 21.24 0.43
N ARG A 610 -18.94 22.40 0.73
CA ARG A 610 -18.38 23.41 1.62
C ARG A 610 -19.32 23.65 2.79
N ARG A 611 -18.74 24.00 3.92
CA ARG A 611 -19.49 24.51 5.06
C ARG A 611 -20.01 25.92 4.77
N ALA A 612 -20.90 26.41 5.64
CA ALA A 612 -21.49 27.74 5.51
C ALA A 612 -20.45 28.89 5.57
N ASP A 613 -19.28 28.65 6.15
CA ASP A 613 -18.14 29.56 6.18
C ASP A 613 -17.27 29.52 4.91
N GLY A 614 -17.58 28.61 3.97
CA GLY A 614 -16.85 28.42 2.72
C GLY A 614 -15.63 27.51 2.84
N GLU A 615 -15.30 26.98 4.03
CA GLU A 615 -14.20 26.03 4.20
C GLU A 615 -14.63 24.61 3.78
N VAL A 616 -13.66 23.86 3.25
CA VAL A 616 -13.79 22.42 3.01
C VAL A 616 -13.35 21.72 4.28
N ALA A 617 -14.24 20.92 4.84
CA ALA A 617 -13.95 20.18 6.05
C ALA A 617 -13.79 18.70 5.74
N LEU A 618 -12.90 18.05 6.50
CA LEU A 618 -12.73 16.61 6.48
C LEU A 618 -13.34 16.03 7.75
N THR A 619 -14.09 14.94 7.60
CA THR A 619 -14.57 14.13 8.71
C THR A 619 -13.83 12.80 8.72
N GLU A 620 -13.52 12.29 9.91
CA GLU A 620 -12.82 11.02 10.09
C GLU A 620 -13.79 9.98 10.67
N VAL A 621 -13.83 8.81 10.03
CA VAL A 621 -14.55 7.62 10.51
C VAL A 621 -13.69 6.40 10.23
N ALA A 622 -13.48 5.58 11.26
CA ALA A 622 -12.73 4.32 11.16
C ALA A 622 -11.29 4.46 10.61
N GLY A 623 -10.66 5.58 10.91
CA GLY A 623 -9.31 5.95 10.48
C GLY A 623 -9.23 6.38 9.01
N ILE A 624 -10.35 6.67 8.35
CA ILE A 624 -10.40 7.22 6.98
C ILE A 624 -10.97 8.62 7.04
N GLU A 625 -10.40 9.53 6.28
CA GLU A 625 -10.92 10.88 6.12
C GLU A 625 -11.66 11.07 4.80
N TYR A 626 -12.79 11.75 4.90
CA TYR A 626 -13.71 12.04 3.81
C TYR A 626 -14.07 13.51 3.81
N ILE A 627 -14.48 14.02 2.64
CA ILE A 627 -15.03 15.37 2.55
C ILE A 627 -16.39 15.41 3.26
N GLU A 628 -16.53 16.28 4.25
CA GLU A 628 -17.80 16.51 4.92
C GLU A 628 -18.82 17.06 3.92
N GLY A 629 -19.98 16.40 3.80
CA GLY A 629 -21.00 16.74 2.80
C GLY A 629 -20.74 16.17 1.38
N GLY A 630 -19.59 15.52 1.14
CA GLY A 630 -19.33 14.72 -0.06
C GLY A 630 -18.76 15.43 -1.26
N LEU A 631 -18.78 14.72 -2.39
CA LEU A 631 -18.29 15.20 -3.68
C LEU A 631 -19.45 15.68 -4.54
N VAL A 632 -19.29 16.83 -5.19
CA VAL A 632 -20.26 17.37 -6.16
C VAL A 632 -19.80 17.03 -7.57
N ALA A 633 -20.50 16.17 -8.30
CA ALA A 633 -20.07 15.79 -9.66
C ALA A 633 -20.80 16.58 -10.76
N ARG A 634 -20.10 16.87 -11.87
CA ARG A 634 -20.61 17.60 -13.04
C ARG A 634 -20.14 16.94 -14.34
N CYS A 635 -21.06 16.82 -15.31
CA CYS A 635 -20.76 16.33 -16.65
C CYS A 635 -20.49 17.49 -17.62
N PRO A 636 -19.24 17.71 -18.09
CA PRO A 636 -18.92 18.88 -18.92
C PRO A 636 -19.74 18.96 -20.22
N HIS A 637 -19.97 17.83 -20.88
CA HIS A 637 -20.53 17.78 -22.24
C HIS A 637 -22.04 18.10 -22.32
N ARG A 638 -22.80 17.99 -21.22
CA ARG A 638 -24.25 18.31 -21.24
C ARG A 638 -24.55 19.81 -21.27
N THR A 639 -23.57 20.66 -20.96
CA THR A 639 -23.77 22.12 -20.92
C THR A 639 -23.78 22.78 -22.31
N ALA A 640 -23.25 22.10 -23.34
CA ALA A 640 -23.07 22.69 -24.67
C ALA A 640 -24.30 22.61 -25.59
N GLU A 641 -25.22 21.67 -25.37
CA GLU A 641 -26.41 21.48 -26.21
C GLU A 641 -27.68 22.08 -25.57
N GLY A 642 -27.80 23.41 -25.60
CA GLY A 642 -29.09 24.10 -25.45
C GLY A 642 -29.72 24.14 -24.05
N ALA A 643 -28.99 23.77 -23.00
CA ALA A 643 -29.48 23.89 -21.62
C ALA A 643 -29.31 25.33 -21.10
N SER A 644 -30.43 26.03 -20.90
CA SER A 644 -30.54 27.20 -20.01
C SER A 644 -29.81 26.91 -18.70
N GLU A 645 -28.81 27.73 -18.31
CA GLU A 645 -28.00 27.66 -17.07
C GLU A 645 -28.54 26.65 -16.06
N ALA A 646 -28.26 25.36 -16.30
CA ALA A 646 -28.75 24.31 -15.45
C ALA A 646 -27.95 24.41 -14.16
N THR A 647 -28.64 24.68 -13.05
CA THR A 647 -28.05 24.71 -11.72
C THR A 647 -27.22 23.46 -11.51
N PRO A 648 -25.95 23.57 -11.06
CA PRO A 648 -25.13 22.40 -10.79
C PRO A 648 -25.86 21.49 -9.81
N GLU A 649 -26.20 20.27 -10.24
CA GLU A 649 -26.88 19.31 -9.39
C GLU A 649 -25.86 18.65 -8.45
N PRO A 650 -26.13 18.60 -7.13
CA PRO A 650 -25.23 17.96 -6.19
C PRO A 650 -25.22 16.45 -6.41
N VAL A 651 -24.05 15.88 -6.70
CA VAL A 651 -23.80 14.52 -6.21
C VAL A 651 -23.70 14.65 -4.70
N LEU A 652 -24.51 13.89 -3.99
CA LEU A 652 -24.58 13.96 -2.54
C LEU A 652 -23.50 13.03 -1.97
N ALA A 653 -22.80 13.46 -0.90
CA ALA A 653 -22.27 12.45 0.02
C ALA A 653 -23.43 11.56 0.43
N VAL A 654 -23.22 10.27 0.32
CA VAL A 654 -24.07 9.34 1.05
C VAL A 654 -23.35 8.90 2.29
N ASN A 655 -24.13 8.89 3.36
CA ASN A 655 -23.79 8.31 4.63
C ASN A 655 -23.42 6.84 4.40
N PHE A 656 -22.12 6.54 4.51
CA PHE A 656 -21.47 5.24 4.70
C PHE A 656 -22.28 3.99 4.29
N VAL A 657 -21.88 3.34 3.18
CA VAL A 657 -22.16 1.92 2.90
C VAL A 657 -21.06 1.05 3.51
#